data_AF-A0A949V943-F1
#
_entry.id   AF-A0A949V943-F1
#
_cell.length_a   1.000
_cell.length_b   1.000
_cell.length_c   1.000
_cell.angle_alpha   90.00
_cell.angle_beta   90.00
_cell.angle_gamma   90.00
#
_symmetry.space_group_name_H-M   'P 1'
#
loop_
_entity.id
_entity.type
_entity.pdbx_description
1 polymer ?
#
loop_
_entity_poly.entity_id
_entity_poly.type
_entity_poly.pdbx_seq_one_letter_code
_entity_poly.pdbx_strand_id
1 'polypeptide(L)'
;STSDVSSNESIAAIIAGGTVTGKTFVLTNSATADSIITTNGNDTVTGATGTVVNGDLIMDSSSTDNDIANLVVTGAYTPSNITKIENINLDWDAYGTATYNMAAVTGAKNVTLTSSKVAFLGSATVTNVSGVTLTASNGMVGTLTASGFKTGTVEGTKSTALVIDGSTSNSENISITVNAGTAATSVSVGATNGFKSTTVNAGTAPTVTVKDAGNTTDTTALTVNANATITNTGSSGALTLTASDTNNITLNAIGANLTVMGTGAVVINSTGLDGETINNSKSAGTLTIKTTTTGALDLSKVQATSIEQSGVKTAGDTVANGANLKYTGGGVVGITVGGSSVTDAVSVEFTAATLTSLTDTGVETLNVKASAPAISGADLTITSLVTKGHTVKMTGTNDLAVTNIGLAGETNGKLDASGLTGEVTVGIDTTGDSENFSVTGGTGKLTLTTANITGEQVAIGNSADDTVTANATNTGTMTAILADGKNTVSATALTTGTLVVTSGIDTVTSGVALTTGVINLSLGDGANVINLDDGAGAGTRVVTTGAGDDILSFTGSVDDTNDVLTWTAGTGTDTLLLATESADLSPSTKVTLSGVEVIMVKAATTAEASWVSIEATFAASVLSGNTLTIKADAYDAGKPTDVMVKGIATTATINLSAVTIDQSLTSAITAVGIDASANTTTAVTITGTAAADLITGGAKADVIVAGNGADTIVGTAGNDSIDLTETLVNSAIDTTQLLATGTLNGVDTITGFTIAKDIFSLDIAGTTINTAAGAAAVYDTISVTLLAAAGTFTIGTGAGGKTTATADVLELTTTLSSFGNLSHSSDGTELLKALGTTATTAATDLTVAATTNNFYLIAYQDSKAYIYNVTEGADVDALAVAADITLVGVVNNVVAGALTASEF
;
A
#
# COMPACT_ATOMS: atom_id res chain seq x y z
N SER A 1 -115.73 -60.91 -18.50
CA SER A 1 -115.01 -61.99 -17.78
C SER A 1 -113.52 -61.74 -17.93
N THR A 2 -112.75 -62.04 -16.87
CA THR A 2 -111.28 -62.26 -16.82
C THR A 2 -110.40 -61.09 -17.29
N SER A 3 -109.92 -60.23 -16.39
CA SER A 3 -108.73 -60.35 -15.50
C SER A 3 -107.42 -59.92 -16.19
N ASP A 4 -106.87 -58.72 -15.91
CA ASP A 4 -105.96 -58.35 -14.79
C ASP A 4 -104.53 -58.89 -14.99
N VAL A 5 -103.40 -58.16 -14.84
CA VAL A 5 -103.06 -56.80 -14.41
C VAL A 5 -101.80 -56.39 -15.17
N SER A 6 -101.67 -55.09 -15.43
CA SER A 6 -100.51 -54.39 -15.95
C SER A 6 -99.25 -54.49 -15.08
N SER A 7 -98.13 -54.59 -15.78
CA SER A 7 -96.81 -54.05 -15.44
C SER A 7 -96.78 -52.94 -14.37
N ASN A 8 -95.80 -53.11 -13.47
CA ASN A 8 -95.23 -52.20 -12.47
C ASN A 8 -95.66 -52.50 -11.03
N GLU A 9 -94.66 -52.56 -10.12
CA GLU A 9 -94.73 -52.92 -8.68
C GLU A 9 -94.40 -54.39 -8.29
N SER A 10 -93.15 -54.83 -8.52
CA SER A 10 -92.46 -55.72 -7.55
C SER A 10 -90.93 -55.64 -7.54
N ILE A 11 -90.29 -54.82 -8.38
CA ILE A 11 -88.82 -54.64 -8.38
C ILE A 11 -88.39 -53.26 -7.83
N ALA A 12 -89.33 -52.46 -7.33
CA ALA A 12 -89.05 -51.12 -6.80
C ALA A 12 -89.26 -50.96 -5.27
N ALA A 13 -89.48 -52.05 -4.52
CA ALA A 13 -89.76 -51.97 -3.08
C ALA A 13 -89.21 -53.13 -2.23
N ILE A 14 -88.01 -53.63 -2.57
CA ILE A 14 -87.12 -54.45 -1.72
C ILE A 14 -85.69 -54.02 -2.12
N ILE A 15 -84.90 -53.17 -1.48
CA ILE A 15 -84.85 -52.56 -0.16
C ILE A 15 -84.12 -51.21 -0.33
N ALA A 16 -84.66 -50.15 0.25
CA ALA A 16 -83.92 -48.94 0.59
C ALA A 16 -82.74 -49.28 1.52
N GLY A 17 -81.50 -48.97 1.14
CA GLY A 17 -80.37 -48.96 2.08
C GLY A 17 -79.95 -50.32 2.68
N GLY A 18 -80.28 -51.43 2.03
CA GLY A 18 -79.79 -52.76 2.43
C GLY A 18 -78.47 -53.03 1.74
N THR A 19 -77.36 -52.95 2.47
CA THR A 19 -76.09 -53.54 2.07
C THR A 19 -76.36 -54.96 1.57
N VAL A 20 -76.11 -55.24 0.28
CA VAL A 20 -76.00 -56.64 -0.18
C VAL A 20 -74.92 -57.23 0.73
N THR A 21 -75.32 -58.17 1.59
CA THR A 21 -74.39 -58.71 2.57
C THR A 21 -73.41 -59.58 1.82
N GLY A 22 -72.16 -59.14 1.76
CA GLY A 22 -71.10 -59.93 1.16
C GLY A 22 -70.92 -61.27 1.85
N LYS A 23 -70.33 -62.20 1.11
CA LYS A 23 -70.17 -63.61 1.45
C LYS A 23 -68.69 -63.99 1.49
N THR A 24 -68.43 -65.11 2.14
CA THR A 24 -67.12 -65.75 2.09
C THR A 24 -67.17 -66.96 1.18
N PHE A 25 -66.22 -67.04 0.26
CA PHE A 25 -65.99 -68.15 -0.64
C PHE A 25 -64.64 -68.80 -0.30
N VAL A 26 -64.54 -70.11 -0.52
CA VAL A 26 -63.34 -70.89 -0.18
C VAL A 26 -62.92 -71.67 -1.42
N LEU A 27 -61.68 -71.53 -1.84
CA LEU A 27 -61.08 -72.35 -2.89
C LEU A 27 -60.85 -73.77 -2.35
N THR A 28 -61.02 -74.77 -3.21
CA THR A 28 -60.98 -76.18 -2.85
C THR A 28 -59.72 -76.84 -3.39
N ASN A 29 -59.21 -77.84 -2.67
CA ASN A 29 -58.16 -78.71 -3.19
C ASN A 29 -58.79 -79.73 -4.16
N SER A 30 -59.14 -79.28 -5.36
CA SER A 30 -59.78 -80.08 -6.42
C SER A 30 -58.85 -80.27 -7.62
N ALA A 31 -59.05 -81.36 -8.36
CA ALA A 31 -58.34 -81.61 -9.62
C ALA A 31 -58.82 -80.68 -10.77
N THR A 32 -60.01 -80.10 -10.63
CA THR A 32 -60.54 -79.06 -11.52
C THR A 32 -60.39 -77.71 -10.84
N ALA A 33 -59.85 -76.71 -11.55
CA ALA A 33 -59.77 -75.35 -11.05
C ALA A 33 -61.14 -74.82 -10.61
N ASP A 34 -61.14 -73.99 -9.56
CA ASP A 34 -62.35 -73.37 -9.05
C ASP A 34 -62.80 -72.23 -9.97
N SER A 35 -64.11 -72.01 -10.04
CA SER A 35 -64.72 -70.86 -10.72
C SER A 35 -65.66 -70.18 -9.75
N ILE A 36 -65.18 -69.08 -9.17
CA ILE A 36 -65.90 -68.29 -8.19
C ILE A 36 -66.36 -67.00 -8.86
N ILE A 37 -67.68 -66.76 -8.80
CA ILE A 37 -68.30 -65.48 -9.12
C ILE A 37 -68.89 -64.95 -7.82
N THR A 38 -68.36 -63.85 -7.31
CA THR A 38 -68.83 -63.21 -6.06
C THR A 38 -70.11 -62.41 -6.28
N THR A 39 -70.73 -61.93 -5.20
CA THR A 39 -72.01 -61.21 -5.19
C THR A 39 -71.82 -59.72 -5.48
N ASN A 40 -72.84 -58.88 -5.28
CA ASN A 40 -72.73 -57.42 -5.46
C ASN A 40 -72.41 -56.68 -4.14
N GLY A 41 -71.86 -57.36 -3.13
CA GLY A 41 -71.46 -56.70 -1.89
C GLY A 41 -70.19 -57.30 -1.32
N ASN A 42 -69.39 -56.49 -0.60
CA ASN A 42 -68.05 -56.80 -0.08
C ASN A 42 -67.79 -58.27 0.28
N ASP A 43 -67.31 -59.04 -0.69
CA ASP A 43 -67.07 -60.47 -0.61
C ASP A 43 -65.63 -60.77 -0.17
N THR A 44 -65.41 -61.98 0.33
CA THR A 44 -64.08 -62.48 0.67
C THR A 44 -63.86 -63.85 0.07
N VAL A 45 -62.83 -64.01 -0.75
CA VAL A 45 -62.37 -65.30 -1.27
C VAL A 45 -61.16 -65.74 -0.46
N THR A 46 -61.16 -66.97 0.03
CA THR A 46 -60.06 -67.54 0.83
C THR A 46 -59.50 -68.79 0.14
N GLY A 47 -58.19 -68.83 -0.05
CA GLY A 47 -57.46 -69.99 -0.54
C GLY A 47 -56.39 -70.38 0.46
N ALA A 48 -56.55 -71.54 1.11
CA ALA A 48 -55.56 -72.06 2.05
C ALA A 48 -54.39 -72.73 1.31
N THR A 49 -53.35 -73.13 2.06
CA THR A 49 -52.20 -73.83 1.48
C THR A 49 -52.67 -75.05 0.67
N GLY A 50 -52.26 -75.11 -0.60
CA GLY A 50 -52.58 -76.21 -1.51
C GLY A 50 -53.94 -76.13 -2.21
N THR A 51 -54.75 -75.08 -1.99
CA THR A 51 -56.02 -74.86 -2.72
C THR A 51 -55.92 -73.82 -3.84
N VAL A 52 -54.86 -73.02 -3.87
CA VAL A 52 -54.69 -71.95 -4.87
C VAL A 52 -53.89 -72.47 -6.05
N VAL A 53 -54.48 -72.49 -7.25
CA VAL A 53 -53.81 -72.89 -8.50
C VAL A 53 -53.98 -71.84 -9.59
N ASN A 54 -53.05 -71.79 -10.55
CA ASN A 54 -53.09 -70.82 -11.64
C ASN A 54 -54.38 -70.88 -12.48
N GLY A 55 -55.06 -72.03 -12.53
CA GLY A 55 -56.29 -72.21 -13.29
C GLY A 55 -57.54 -71.59 -12.66
N ASP A 56 -57.48 -71.19 -11.38
CA ASP A 56 -58.66 -70.67 -10.68
C ASP A 56 -59.16 -69.36 -11.32
N LEU A 57 -60.48 -69.23 -11.41
CA LEU A 57 -61.17 -68.04 -11.91
C LEU A 57 -61.85 -67.37 -10.72
N ILE A 58 -61.37 -66.17 -10.36
CA ILE A 58 -61.93 -65.39 -9.25
C ILE A 58 -62.46 -64.08 -9.83
N MET A 59 -63.78 -63.97 -9.96
CA MET A 59 -64.42 -62.85 -10.61
C MET A 59 -65.46 -62.22 -9.70
N ASP A 60 -65.51 -60.90 -9.67
CA ASP A 60 -66.63 -60.19 -9.08
C ASP A 60 -67.68 -59.76 -10.10
N SER A 61 -68.93 -59.82 -9.66
CA SER A 61 -70.11 -59.43 -10.42
C SER A 61 -70.30 -57.91 -10.42
N SER A 62 -69.87 -57.23 -9.37
CA SER A 62 -69.91 -55.78 -9.17
C SER A 62 -68.55 -55.14 -9.51
N SER A 63 -68.42 -53.85 -9.27
CA SER A 63 -67.16 -53.09 -9.41
C SER A 63 -67.16 -51.85 -8.52
N THR A 64 -68.03 -51.85 -7.50
CA THR A 64 -68.40 -50.66 -6.71
C THR A 64 -68.31 -50.88 -5.21
N ASP A 65 -68.27 -52.14 -4.81
CA ASP A 65 -68.02 -52.70 -3.50
C ASP A 65 -66.52 -52.91 -3.28
N ASN A 66 -66.18 -53.64 -2.22
CA ASN A 66 -64.81 -53.84 -1.78
C ASN A 66 -64.54 -55.30 -1.43
N ASP A 67 -63.99 -56.02 -2.39
CA ASP A 67 -63.73 -57.45 -2.27
C ASP A 67 -62.29 -57.75 -1.85
N ILE A 68 -62.12 -58.91 -1.20
CA ILE A 68 -60.84 -59.37 -0.67
C ILE A 68 -60.56 -60.80 -1.13
N ALA A 69 -59.40 -61.05 -1.74
CA ALA A 69 -58.85 -62.38 -1.95
C ALA A 69 -57.68 -62.62 -0.99
N ASN A 70 -57.80 -63.58 -0.07
CA ASN A 70 -56.73 -64.03 0.82
C ASN A 70 -56.22 -65.39 0.34
N LEU A 71 -55.06 -65.42 -0.30
CA LEU A 71 -54.54 -66.59 -1.01
C LEU A 71 -53.18 -67.00 -0.44
N VAL A 72 -53.05 -68.26 -0.02
CA VAL A 72 -51.78 -68.85 0.39
C VAL A 72 -51.17 -69.61 -0.79
N VAL A 73 -49.97 -69.21 -1.22
CA VAL A 73 -49.31 -69.70 -2.44
C VAL A 73 -47.98 -70.38 -2.12
N THR A 74 -47.75 -71.55 -2.73
CA THR A 74 -46.57 -72.41 -2.49
C THR A 74 -45.59 -72.45 -3.66
N GLY A 75 -45.80 -71.63 -4.69
CA GLY A 75 -45.02 -71.59 -5.93
C GLY A 75 -45.38 -70.37 -6.76
N ALA A 76 -44.69 -70.18 -7.90
CA ALA A 76 -44.93 -69.03 -8.78
C ALA A 76 -46.40 -68.96 -9.21
N TYR A 77 -47.05 -67.83 -8.91
CA TYR A 77 -48.47 -67.65 -9.12
C TYR A 77 -48.72 -66.76 -10.34
N THR A 78 -49.41 -67.31 -11.33
CA THR A 78 -49.81 -66.64 -12.57
C THR A 78 -51.27 -66.97 -12.80
N PRO A 79 -52.21 -66.28 -12.10
CA PRO A 79 -53.62 -66.55 -12.21
C PRO A 79 -54.09 -66.43 -13.66
N SER A 80 -55.03 -67.28 -14.05
CA SER A 80 -55.67 -67.24 -15.37
C SER A 80 -56.69 -66.12 -15.46
N ASN A 81 -57.37 -65.80 -14.35
CA ASN A 81 -58.29 -64.67 -14.28
C ASN A 81 -58.55 -64.27 -12.81
N ILE A 82 -58.17 -63.04 -12.44
CA ILE A 82 -58.74 -62.36 -11.27
C ILE A 82 -59.31 -61.04 -11.76
N THR A 83 -60.62 -60.85 -11.65
CA THR A 83 -61.29 -59.67 -12.21
C THR A 83 -62.17 -59.01 -11.17
N LYS A 84 -62.07 -57.68 -11.04
CA LYS A 84 -62.87 -56.81 -10.16
C LYS A 84 -62.71 -57.10 -8.66
N ILE A 85 -61.63 -57.76 -8.24
CA ILE A 85 -61.29 -57.93 -6.83
C ILE A 85 -60.33 -56.81 -6.41
N GLU A 86 -60.75 -55.91 -5.53
CA GLU A 86 -59.95 -54.72 -5.16
C GLU A 86 -58.72 -55.04 -4.31
N ASN A 87 -58.82 -56.01 -3.39
CA ASN A 87 -57.77 -56.30 -2.42
C ASN A 87 -57.29 -57.75 -2.57
N ILE A 88 -56.02 -57.94 -2.95
CA ILE A 88 -55.41 -59.26 -3.11
C ILE A 88 -54.28 -59.41 -2.10
N ASN A 89 -54.46 -60.30 -1.13
CA ASN A 89 -53.47 -60.65 -0.12
C ASN A 89 -52.87 -62.01 -0.45
N LEU A 90 -51.57 -62.05 -0.71
CA LEU A 90 -50.80 -63.25 -0.98
C LEU A 90 -49.92 -63.58 0.24
N ASP A 91 -50.13 -64.75 0.84
CA ASP A 91 -49.23 -65.31 1.85
C ASP A 91 -48.35 -66.38 1.21
N TRP A 92 -47.04 -66.16 1.24
CA TRP A 92 -46.05 -67.03 0.60
C TRP A 92 -45.61 -68.14 1.56
N ASP A 93 -45.89 -69.39 1.19
CA ASP A 93 -45.53 -70.59 1.95
C ASP A 93 -44.54 -71.48 1.16
N ALA A 94 -43.42 -70.88 0.73
CA ALA A 94 -42.30 -71.60 0.13
C ALA A 94 -40.95 -70.95 0.46
N TYR A 95 -39.85 -71.66 0.18
CA TYR A 95 -38.48 -71.19 0.50
C TYR A 95 -37.86 -70.31 -0.60
N GLY A 96 -38.32 -70.44 -1.85
CA GLY A 96 -37.83 -69.65 -2.99
C GLY A 96 -38.45 -68.26 -3.06
N THR A 97 -38.01 -67.44 -4.01
CA THR A 97 -38.55 -66.09 -4.26
C THR A 97 -40.05 -66.11 -4.52
N ALA A 98 -40.80 -65.30 -3.78
CA ALA A 98 -42.24 -65.13 -3.98
C ALA A 98 -42.51 -64.52 -5.35
N THR A 99 -43.09 -65.27 -6.29
CA THR A 99 -43.25 -64.82 -7.68
C THR A 99 -44.72 -64.69 -8.04
N TYR A 100 -45.14 -63.51 -8.48
CA TYR A 100 -46.52 -63.20 -8.86
C TYR A 100 -46.59 -62.45 -10.20
N ASN A 101 -47.44 -62.90 -11.12
CA ASN A 101 -47.65 -62.24 -12.41
C ASN A 101 -49.10 -61.76 -12.52
N MET A 102 -49.28 -60.46 -12.72
CA MET A 102 -50.58 -59.79 -12.73
C MET A 102 -51.19 -59.61 -14.13
N ALA A 103 -50.66 -60.27 -15.16
CA ALA A 103 -51.12 -60.07 -16.54
C ALA A 103 -52.62 -60.32 -16.76
N ALA A 104 -53.22 -61.25 -16.00
CA ALA A 104 -54.66 -61.56 -16.06
C ALA A 104 -55.43 -61.04 -14.82
N VAL A 105 -54.88 -60.05 -14.12
CA VAL A 105 -55.50 -59.41 -12.96
C VAL A 105 -56.03 -58.04 -13.38
N THR A 106 -57.34 -57.83 -13.24
CA THR A 106 -57.99 -56.56 -13.58
C THR A 106 -58.87 -56.07 -12.44
N GLY A 107 -58.94 -54.75 -12.21
CA GLY A 107 -59.74 -54.15 -11.13
C GLY A 107 -59.09 -54.14 -9.74
N ALA A 108 -57.94 -54.79 -9.56
CA ALA A 108 -57.18 -54.72 -8.31
C ALA A 108 -56.74 -53.28 -7.98
N LYS A 109 -56.83 -52.92 -6.70
CA LYS A 109 -56.39 -51.63 -6.15
C LYS A 109 -55.22 -51.82 -5.18
N ASN A 110 -55.29 -52.86 -4.36
CA ASN A 110 -54.30 -53.17 -3.34
C ASN A 110 -53.81 -54.61 -3.49
N VAL A 111 -52.50 -54.80 -3.52
CA VAL A 111 -51.85 -56.12 -3.53
C VAL A 111 -50.88 -56.18 -2.36
N THR A 112 -51.07 -57.12 -1.44
CA THR A 112 -50.23 -57.30 -0.25
C THR A 112 -49.50 -58.63 -0.32
N LEU A 113 -48.18 -58.61 -0.15
CA LEU A 113 -47.34 -59.79 -0.03
C LEU A 113 -46.94 -60.00 1.44
N THR A 114 -47.16 -61.19 1.96
CA THR A 114 -46.78 -61.60 3.32
C THR A 114 -46.13 -62.98 3.30
N SER A 115 -45.35 -63.31 4.33
CA SER A 115 -44.91 -64.68 4.60
C SER A 115 -44.75 -64.89 6.09
N SER A 116 -45.31 -66.00 6.58
CA SER A 116 -45.03 -66.52 7.92
C SER A 116 -43.99 -67.65 7.93
N LYS A 117 -43.43 -67.99 6.76
CA LYS A 117 -42.53 -69.13 6.58
C LYS A 117 -41.17 -68.90 7.25
N VAL A 118 -40.85 -69.72 8.25
CA VAL A 118 -39.53 -69.71 8.89
C VAL A 118 -38.44 -70.07 7.87
N ALA A 119 -37.31 -69.38 7.93
CA ALA A 119 -36.14 -69.52 7.05
C ALA A 119 -36.35 -69.07 5.58
N PHE A 120 -37.52 -68.53 5.22
CA PHE A 120 -37.65 -67.77 3.97
C PHE A 120 -36.85 -66.47 4.04
N LEU A 121 -36.07 -66.17 3.00
CA LEU A 121 -35.21 -64.98 2.95
C LEU A 121 -35.95 -63.69 2.57
N GLY A 122 -37.24 -63.78 2.23
CA GLY A 122 -38.09 -62.60 2.09
C GLY A 122 -38.08 -61.91 0.72
N SER A 123 -37.48 -62.50 -0.31
CA SER A 123 -37.45 -61.89 -1.66
C SER A 123 -38.75 -62.13 -2.43
N ALA A 124 -39.19 -61.13 -3.18
CA ALA A 124 -40.40 -61.19 -4.00
C ALA A 124 -40.19 -60.56 -5.38
N THR A 125 -40.86 -61.11 -6.40
CA THR A 125 -40.91 -60.64 -7.78
C THR A 125 -42.36 -60.51 -8.23
N VAL A 126 -42.77 -59.31 -8.64
CA VAL A 126 -44.10 -59.05 -9.20
C VAL A 126 -44.00 -58.45 -10.60
N THR A 127 -44.70 -59.00 -11.58
CA THR A 127 -44.65 -58.50 -12.97
C THR A 127 -46.04 -58.15 -13.51
N ASN A 128 -46.07 -57.30 -14.54
CA ASN A 128 -47.29 -56.85 -15.22
C ASN A 128 -48.30 -56.15 -14.29
N VAL A 129 -47.78 -55.37 -13.33
CA VAL A 129 -48.59 -54.79 -12.25
C VAL A 129 -49.63 -53.78 -12.74
N SER A 130 -49.36 -53.07 -13.83
CA SER A 130 -50.20 -52.01 -14.42
C SER A 130 -50.46 -50.85 -13.45
N GLY A 131 -51.44 -50.95 -12.53
CA GLY A 131 -51.77 -49.85 -11.62
C GLY A 131 -52.39 -50.31 -10.31
N VAL A 132 -51.59 -50.40 -9.24
CA VAL A 132 -52.03 -50.78 -7.89
C VAL A 132 -51.16 -50.13 -6.81
N THR A 133 -51.60 -50.23 -5.55
CA THR A 133 -50.75 -50.17 -4.36
C THR A 133 -50.19 -51.56 -4.06
N LEU A 134 -48.88 -51.76 -4.25
CA LEU A 134 -48.17 -53.00 -3.94
C LEU A 134 -47.47 -52.90 -2.59
N THR A 135 -47.83 -53.73 -1.63
CA THR A 135 -47.25 -53.72 -0.28
C THR A 135 -46.45 -54.98 -0.01
N ALA A 136 -45.15 -54.84 0.25
CA ALA A 136 -44.31 -55.92 0.77
C ALA A 136 -44.27 -55.82 2.30
N SER A 137 -45.06 -56.69 2.95
CA SER A 137 -45.33 -56.65 4.38
C SER A 137 -44.48 -57.65 5.17
N ASN A 138 -44.99 -58.15 6.29
CA ASN A 138 -44.28 -59.06 7.18
C ASN A 138 -43.75 -60.29 6.44
N GLY A 139 -42.50 -60.65 6.68
CA GLY A 139 -41.80 -61.75 6.00
C GLY A 139 -41.13 -61.36 4.68
N MET A 140 -41.43 -60.20 4.10
CA MET A 140 -40.84 -59.72 2.83
C MET A 140 -39.58 -58.87 3.05
N VAL A 141 -38.63 -59.42 3.82
CA VAL A 141 -37.42 -58.72 4.25
C VAL A 141 -36.30 -58.71 3.22
N GLY A 142 -36.42 -59.44 2.11
CA GLY A 142 -35.40 -59.55 1.07
C GLY A 142 -35.52 -58.47 -0.01
N THR A 143 -35.18 -58.82 -1.25
CA THR A 143 -35.34 -57.94 -2.41
C THR A 143 -36.76 -57.99 -2.95
N LEU A 144 -37.43 -56.84 -3.03
CA LEU A 144 -38.66 -56.66 -3.80
C LEU A 144 -38.32 -56.17 -5.20
N THR A 145 -38.56 -57.01 -6.20
CA THR A 145 -38.49 -56.66 -7.63
C THR A 145 -39.91 -56.52 -8.16
N ALA A 146 -40.28 -55.36 -8.71
CA ALA A 146 -41.61 -55.19 -9.28
C ALA A 146 -41.57 -54.40 -10.59
N SER A 147 -42.29 -54.87 -11.62
CA SER A 147 -42.26 -54.26 -12.95
C SER A 147 -43.62 -54.22 -13.66
N GLY A 148 -43.71 -53.36 -14.68
CA GLY A 148 -44.92 -53.22 -15.48
C GLY A 148 -45.89 -52.13 -15.00
N PHE A 149 -45.44 -51.24 -14.11
CA PHE A 149 -46.26 -50.13 -13.64
C PHE A 149 -46.48 -49.06 -14.72
N LYS A 150 -47.72 -48.57 -14.82
CA LYS A 150 -48.12 -47.35 -15.54
C LYS A 150 -48.43 -46.22 -14.55
N THR A 151 -49.11 -46.57 -13.47
CA THR A 151 -49.34 -45.74 -12.28
C THR A 151 -49.17 -46.61 -11.03
N GLY A 152 -49.00 -46.05 -9.84
CA GLY A 152 -49.16 -46.83 -8.61
C GLY A 152 -48.31 -46.37 -7.43
N THR A 153 -48.39 -47.17 -6.36
CA THR A 153 -47.62 -46.99 -5.13
C THR A 153 -46.96 -48.31 -4.74
N VAL A 154 -45.73 -48.26 -4.24
CA VAL A 154 -45.01 -49.42 -3.69
C VAL A 154 -44.63 -49.14 -2.24
N GLU A 155 -45.17 -49.93 -1.33
CA GLU A 155 -44.87 -49.90 0.10
C GLU A 155 -43.90 -51.05 0.45
N GLY A 156 -42.60 -50.82 0.27
CA GLY A 156 -41.53 -51.77 0.53
C GLY A 156 -40.84 -51.58 1.88
N THR A 157 -41.58 -51.11 2.89
CA THR A 157 -40.99 -50.66 4.17
C THR A 157 -40.25 -51.74 4.98
N LYS A 158 -40.45 -53.02 4.64
CA LYS A 158 -39.75 -54.15 5.26
C LYS A 158 -38.60 -54.70 4.43
N SER A 159 -38.54 -54.38 3.13
CA SER A 159 -37.59 -54.97 2.20
C SER A 159 -36.20 -54.35 2.33
N THR A 160 -35.15 -55.17 2.24
CA THR A 160 -33.76 -54.70 2.24
C THR A 160 -33.36 -54.08 0.90
N ALA A 161 -34.01 -54.44 -0.20
CA ALA A 161 -33.76 -53.83 -1.50
C ALA A 161 -35.06 -53.69 -2.29
N LEU A 162 -35.19 -52.59 -3.03
CA LEU A 162 -36.32 -52.35 -3.93
C LEU A 162 -35.79 -52.13 -5.35
N VAL A 163 -36.35 -52.85 -6.32
CA VAL A 163 -36.07 -52.70 -7.76
C VAL A 163 -37.41 -52.57 -8.47
N ILE A 164 -37.81 -51.32 -8.74
CA ILE A 164 -39.15 -50.98 -9.24
C ILE A 164 -39.02 -50.37 -10.64
N ASP A 165 -39.68 -50.95 -11.63
CA ASP A 165 -39.62 -50.49 -13.03
C ASP A 165 -41.01 -50.29 -13.61
N GLY A 166 -41.13 -49.35 -14.55
CA GLY A 166 -42.36 -49.15 -15.30
C GLY A 166 -42.64 -50.25 -16.32
N SER A 167 -43.66 -50.05 -17.14
CA SER A 167 -43.91 -50.86 -18.34
C SER A 167 -42.78 -50.71 -19.36
N THR A 168 -42.75 -51.58 -20.37
CA THR A 168 -41.75 -51.57 -21.44
C THR A 168 -41.77 -50.31 -22.31
N SER A 169 -42.79 -49.44 -22.16
CA SER A 169 -42.90 -48.16 -22.86
C SER A 169 -42.95 -47.00 -21.87
N ASN A 170 -41.87 -46.22 -21.78
CA ASN A 170 -41.81 -45.02 -20.94
C ASN A 170 -42.94 -44.01 -21.19
N SER A 171 -43.48 -43.94 -22.42
CA SER A 171 -44.59 -43.04 -22.75
C SER A 171 -45.90 -43.39 -22.02
N GLU A 172 -46.05 -44.66 -21.59
CA GLU A 172 -47.19 -45.16 -20.82
C GLU A 172 -46.98 -45.07 -19.30
N ASN A 173 -45.74 -44.84 -18.86
CA ASN A 173 -45.35 -44.78 -17.45
C ASN A 173 -45.62 -43.38 -16.90
N ILE A 174 -46.83 -43.15 -16.39
CA ILE A 174 -47.30 -41.83 -15.95
C ILE A 174 -46.69 -41.46 -14.61
N SER A 175 -46.89 -42.28 -13.56
CA SER A 175 -46.40 -41.93 -12.23
C SER A 175 -46.12 -43.13 -11.33
N ILE A 176 -45.25 -42.97 -10.34
CA ILE A 176 -45.02 -43.96 -9.30
C ILE A 176 -44.68 -43.28 -7.97
N THR A 177 -45.18 -43.84 -6.86
CA THR A 177 -44.70 -43.54 -5.51
C THR A 177 -44.02 -44.78 -4.92
N VAL A 178 -42.82 -44.66 -4.39
CA VAL A 178 -42.07 -45.78 -3.79
C VAL A 178 -41.60 -45.41 -2.38
N ASN A 179 -42.00 -46.20 -1.40
CA ASN A 179 -41.67 -45.98 0.02
C ASN A 179 -40.84 -47.15 0.55
N ALA A 180 -39.56 -46.88 0.81
CA ALA A 180 -38.64 -47.80 1.46
C ALA A 180 -38.53 -47.51 2.96
N GLY A 181 -38.20 -48.54 3.74
CA GLY A 181 -38.01 -48.43 5.18
C GLY A 181 -36.56 -48.20 5.59
N THR A 182 -36.31 -48.21 6.89
CA THR A 182 -34.96 -48.08 7.47
C THR A 182 -34.07 -49.32 7.27
N ALA A 183 -34.65 -50.44 6.83
CA ALA A 183 -33.91 -51.66 6.50
C ALA A 183 -33.32 -51.64 5.07
N ALA A 184 -33.72 -50.68 4.23
CA ALA A 184 -33.31 -50.64 2.84
C ALA A 184 -31.82 -50.31 2.72
N THR A 185 -31.09 -51.15 1.99
CA THR A 185 -29.68 -50.95 1.61
C THR A 185 -29.55 -50.44 0.18
N SER A 186 -30.58 -50.61 -0.66
CA SER A 186 -30.60 -50.08 -2.02
C SER A 186 -32.04 -49.85 -2.51
N VAL A 187 -32.26 -48.72 -3.21
CA VAL A 187 -33.53 -48.41 -3.85
C VAL A 187 -33.27 -48.04 -5.31
N SER A 188 -33.83 -48.79 -6.25
CA SER A 188 -33.72 -48.55 -7.68
C SER A 188 -35.12 -48.36 -8.26
N VAL A 189 -35.39 -47.18 -8.82
CA VAL A 189 -36.69 -46.85 -9.41
C VAL A 189 -36.51 -46.37 -10.85
N GLY A 190 -37.14 -47.09 -11.78
CA GLY A 190 -37.16 -46.75 -13.19
C GLY A 190 -35.88 -47.05 -13.95
N ALA A 191 -34.86 -47.66 -13.32
CA ALA A 191 -33.54 -47.86 -13.91
C ALA A 191 -33.57 -48.47 -15.32
N THR A 192 -34.49 -49.41 -15.55
CA THR A 192 -34.77 -49.95 -16.89
C THR A 192 -35.75 -49.01 -17.61
N ASN A 193 -36.95 -48.87 -17.05
CA ASN A 193 -38.05 -48.11 -17.65
C ASN A 193 -38.58 -47.07 -16.65
N GLY A 194 -38.29 -45.80 -16.91
CA GLY A 194 -38.64 -44.70 -16.00
C GLY A 194 -40.06 -44.18 -16.15
N PHE A 195 -40.40 -43.19 -15.32
CA PHE A 195 -41.74 -42.60 -15.22
C PHE A 195 -41.68 -41.09 -15.47
N LYS A 196 -42.78 -40.51 -15.96
CA LYS A 196 -42.91 -39.05 -16.15
C LYS A 196 -42.91 -38.30 -14.81
N SER A 197 -43.49 -38.90 -13.76
CA SER A 197 -43.49 -38.34 -12.41
C SER A 197 -43.18 -39.43 -11.38
N THR A 198 -42.03 -39.30 -10.71
CA THR A 198 -41.57 -40.28 -9.72
C THR A 198 -41.50 -39.63 -8.35
N THR A 199 -42.08 -40.26 -7.33
CA THR A 199 -41.86 -39.89 -5.91
C THR A 199 -41.22 -41.07 -5.20
N VAL A 200 -40.05 -40.87 -4.60
CA VAL A 200 -39.29 -41.91 -3.91
C VAL A 200 -38.93 -41.45 -2.51
N ASN A 201 -39.36 -42.18 -1.49
CA ASN A 201 -38.77 -42.14 -0.16
C ASN A 201 -37.81 -43.32 -0.04
N ALA A 202 -36.50 -43.05 -0.12
CA ALA A 202 -35.47 -44.07 -0.09
C ALA A 202 -35.13 -44.55 1.33
N GLY A 203 -35.83 -44.06 2.37
CA GLY A 203 -35.51 -44.40 3.75
C GLY A 203 -34.08 -44.01 4.09
N THR A 204 -33.29 -44.98 4.57
CA THR A 204 -31.87 -44.82 4.92
C THR A 204 -30.94 -45.53 3.91
N ALA A 205 -31.41 -45.81 2.69
CA ALA A 205 -30.62 -46.54 1.71
C ALA A 205 -29.36 -45.77 1.27
N PRO A 206 -28.15 -46.36 1.41
CA PRO A 206 -26.91 -45.73 0.98
C PRO A 206 -26.74 -45.70 -0.54
N THR A 207 -27.50 -46.50 -1.30
CA THR A 207 -27.44 -46.52 -2.76
C THR A 207 -28.83 -46.29 -3.33
N VAL A 208 -28.97 -45.26 -4.14
CA VAL A 208 -30.24 -44.91 -4.79
C VAL A 208 -30.02 -44.74 -6.28
N THR A 209 -30.83 -45.41 -7.09
CA THR A 209 -30.85 -45.21 -8.55
C THR A 209 -32.22 -44.72 -8.96
N VAL A 210 -32.26 -43.64 -9.72
CA VAL A 210 -33.48 -43.10 -10.30
C VAL A 210 -33.29 -42.84 -11.80
N LYS A 211 -34.39 -42.96 -12.53
CA LYS A 211 -34.47 -42.62 -13.95
C LYS A 211 -35.87 -42.13 -14.27
N ASP A 212 -35.95 -40.98 -14.94
CA ASP A 212 -37.20 -40.47 -15.49
C ASP A 212 -37.58 -41.17 -16.81
N ALA A 213 -38.68 -40.76 -17.42
CA ALA A 213 -39.12 -41.28 -18.71
C ALA A 213 -38.31 -40.74 -19.91
N GLY A 214 -37.34 -39.84 -19.71
CA GLY A 214 -36.40 -39.32 -20.70
C GLY A 214 -36.72 -37.95 -21.29
N ASN A 215 -37.76 -37.25 -20.84
CA ASN A 215 -38.17 -35.93 -21.34
C ASN A 215 -37.81 -34.79 -20.38
N THR A 216 -37.62 -33.58 -20.92
CA THR A 216 -37.29 -32.39 -20.12
C THR A 216 -38.39 -31.92 -19.18
N THR A 217 -39.63 -32.36 -19.40
CA THR A 217 -40.79 -32.07 -18.54
C THR A 217 -40.97 -33.10 -17.43
N ASP A 218 -40.19 -34.18 -17.42
CA ASP A 218 -40.34 -35.24 -16.42
C ASP A 218 -39.78 -34.79 -15.07
N THR A 219 -40.31 -35.36 -13.98
CA THR A 219 -40.00 -34.95 -12.61
C THR A 219 -39.70 -36.15 -11.72
N THR A 220 -38.66 -36.02 -10.90
CA THR A 220 -38.34 -36.98 -9.83
C THR A 220 -38.23 -36.25 -8.51
N ALA A 221 -39.09 -36.59 -7.54
CA ALA A 221 -38.99 -36.16 -6.15
C ALA A 221 -38.38 -37.29 -5.33
N LEU A 222 -37.19 -37.07 -4.78
CA LEU A 222 -36.43 -38.06 -4.01
C LEU A 222 -36.21 -37.55 -2.59
N THR A 223 -36.58 -38.35 -1.60
CA THR A 223 -36.28 -38.14 -0.18
C THR A 223 -35.24 -39.16 0.28
N VAL A 224 -34.18 -38.68 0.91
CA VAL A 224 -33.13 -39.50 1.55
C VAL A 224 -33.00 -39.07 3.00
N ASN A 225 -32.89 -40.03 3.92
CA ASN A 225 -32.78 -39.77 5.36
C ASN A 225 -31.41 -40.21 5.92
N ALA A 226 -30.43 -40.44 5.05
CA ALA A 226 -29.06 -40.82 5.38
C ALA A 226 -28.10 -40.41 4.24
N ASN A 227 -26.80 -40.60 4.46
CA ASN A 227 -25.80 -40.47 3.39
C ASN A 227 -26.12 -41.44 2.26
N ALA A 228 -26.06 -40.97 1.02
CA ALA A 228 -26.43 -41.77 -0.13
C ALA A 228 -25.60 -41.43 -1.38
N THR A 229 -25.27 -42.45 -2.15
CA THR A 229 -24.82 -42.32 -3.53
C THR A 229 -26.04 -42.42 -4.44
N ILE A 230 -26.34 -41.34 -5.15
CA ILE A 230 -27.49 -41.22 -6.05
C ILE A 230 -26.98 -41.31 -7.49
N THR A 231 -27.48 -42.32 -8.21
CA THR A 231 -27.28 -42.46 -9.65
C THR A 231 -28.55 -41.99 -10.36
N ASN A 232 -28.50 -40.78 -10.93
CA ASN A 232 -29.56 -40.28 -11.78
C ASN A 232 -29.23 -40.60 -13.25
N THR A 233 -29.89 -41.60 -13.82
CA THR A 233 -29.60 -42.07 -15.20
C THR A 233 -30.53 -41.46 -16.25
N GLY A 234 -31.59 -40.78 -15.83
CA GLY A 234 -32.54 -40.05 -16.68
C GLY A 234 -32.32 -38.55 -16.52
N SER A 235 -31.17 -38.05 -16.99
CA SER A 235 -30.74 -36.66 -16.74
C SER A 235 -31.48 -35.61 -17.59
N SER A 236 -32.58 -35.98 -18.23
CA SER A 236 -33.34 -35.06 -19.09
C SER A 236 -34.28 -34.16 -18.28
N GLY A 237 -34.93 -34.69 -17.24
CA GLY A 237 -35.91 -34.00 -16.41
C GLY A 237 -35.37 -33.35 -15.14
N ALA A 238 -36.28 -32.83 -14.32
CA ALA A 238 -35.98 -32.14 -13.06
C ALA A 238 -35.90 -33.11 -11.87
N LEU A 239 -34.89 -32.93 -11.00
CA LEU A 239 -34.73 -33.66 -9.76
C LEU A 239 -34.99 -32.74 -8.56
N THR A 240 -35.93 -33.11 -7.70
CA THR A 240 -36.11 -32.49 -6.37
C THR A 240 -35.57 -33.44 -5.32
N LEU A 241 -34.55 -33.02 -4.58
CA LEU A 241 -33.91 -33.80 -3.52
C LEU A 241 -34.28 -33.21 -2.15
N THR A 242 -34.96 -33.99 -1.32
CA THR A 242 -35.18 -33.66 0.09
C THR A 242 -34.18 -34.43 0.95
N ALA A 243 -33.30 -33.70 1.65
CA ALA A 243 -32.31 -34.24 2.56
C ALA A 243 -32.29 -33.42 3.86
N SER A 244 -31.73 -34.02 4.91
CA SER A 244 -31.70 -33.48 6.28
C SER A 244 -30.28 -33.27 6.80
N ASP A 245 -30.17 -32.79 8.04
CA ASP A 245 -28.89 -32.44 8.66
C ASP A 245 -27.87 -33.58 8.60
N THR A 246 -26.61 -33.26 8.35
CA THR A 246 -25.46 -34.17 8.24
C THR A 246 -25.45 -35.10 7.02
N ASN A 247 -26.44 -35.01 6.11
CA ASN A 247 -26.45 -35.86 4.92
C ASN A 247 -25.32 -35.48 3.95
N ASN A 248 -24.48 -36.47 3.64
CA ASN A 248 -23.42 -36.42 2.67
C ASN A 248 -23.81 -37.26 1.44
N ILE A 249 -24.10 -36.57 0.34
CA ILE A 249 -24.68 -37.14 -0.88
C ILE A 249 -23.62 -37.14 -1.98
N THR A 250 -23.56 -38.21 -2.78
CA THR A 250 -22.80 -38.22 -4.03
C THR A 250 -23.78 -38.22 -5.19
N LEU A 251 -23.71 -37.22 -6.07
CA LEU A 251 -24.60 -37.07 -7.22
C LEU A 251 -23.85 -36.37 -8.35
N ASN A 252 -23.41 -37.13 -9.36
CA ASN A 252 -22.65 -36.59 -10.48
C ASN A 252 -23.52 -36.15 -11.67
N ALA A 253 -24.75 -36.68 -11.77
CA ALA A 253 -25.67 -36.36 -12.85
C ALA A 253 -26.84 -35.54 -12.31
N ILE A 254 -26.75 -34.21 -12.42
CA ILE A 254 -27.71 -33.27 -11.82
C ILE A 254 -29.09 -33.32 -12.51
N GLY A 255 -29.13 -33.67 -13.80
CA GLY A 255 -30.35 -33.59 -14.62
C GLY A 255 -30.50 -32.22 -15.29
N ALA A 256 -31.70 -31.85 -15.75
CA ALA A 256 -31.96 -30.51 -16.29
C ALA A 256 -31.88 -29.42 -15.22
N ASN A 257 -32.34 -29.73 -14.01
CA ASN A 257 -32.14 -28.92 -12.82
C ASN A 257 -32.27 -29.78 -11.56
N LEU A 258 -31.55 -29.37 -10.51
CA LEU A 258 -31.66 -29.94 -9.17
C LEU A 258 -32.22 -28.89 -8.22
N THR A 259 -33.31 -29.21 -7.54
CA THR A 259 -33.83 -28.42 -6.43
C THR A 259 -33.58 -29.17 -5.13
N VAL A 260 -32.81 -28.57 -4.21
CA VAL A 260 -32.51 -29.17 -2.90
C VAL A 260 -33.41 -28.57 -1.83
N MET A 261 -34.11 -29.42 -1.09
CA MET A 261 -35.08 -29.07 -0.04
C MET A 261 -34.68 -29.69 1.30
N GLY A 262 -35.46 -29.37 2.34
CA GLY A 262 -35.31 -29.91 3.69
C GLY A 262 -34.62 -28.94 4.66
N THR A 263 -34.30 -29.43 5.86
CA THR A 263 -33.67 -28.67 6.95
C THR A 263 -32.23 -29.15 7.21
N GLY A 264 -31.46 -28.45 8.05
CA GLY A 264 -30.10 -28.86 8.43
C GLY A 264 -29.04 -28.70 7.34
N ALA A 265 -27.78 -29.00 7.64
CA ALA A 265 -26.68 -28.92 6.70
C ALA A 265 -26.65 -30.14 5.77
N VAL A 266 -26.55 -29.91 4.46
CA VAL A 266 -26.44 -30.94 3.42
C VAL A 266 -25.21 -30.70 2.58
N VAL A 267 -24.45 -31.78 2.32
CA VAL A 267 -23.28 -31.79 1.43
C VAL A 267 -23.60 -32.62 0.19
N ILE A 268 -23.36 -32.08 -1.00
CA ILE A 268 -23.44 -32.81 -2.26
C ILE A 268 -22.05 -32.82 -2.91
N ASN A 269 -21.50 -34.01 -3.15
CA ASN A 269 -20.27 -34.20 -3.91
C ASN A 269 -20.64 -34.49 -5.36
N SER A 270 -20.14 -33.69 -6.28
CA SER A 270 -20.35 -33.86 -7.72
C SER A 270 -19.07 -33.56 -8.48
N THR A 271 -18.70 -34.40 -9.45
CA THR A 271 -17.66 -34.09 -10.44
C THR A 271 -18.24 -33.67 -11.80
N GLY A 272 -19.57 -33.71 -11.96
CA GLY A 272 -20.29 -33.33 -13.19
C GLY A 272 -20.95 -31.97 -13.02
N LEU A 273 -20.15 -30.96 -12.70
CA LEU A 273 -20.59 -29.56 -12.63
C LEU A 273 -19.95 -28.80 -13.78
N ASP A 274 -20.66 -28.59 -14.88
CA ASP A 274 -20.38 -27.65 -15.95
C ASP A 274 -21.70 -27.16 -16.62
N GLY A 275 -22.22 -26.02 -16.16
CA GLY A 275 -23.40 -25.34 -16.73
C GLY A 275 -24.76 -25.79 -16.18
N GLU A 276 -24.78 -26.68 -15.19
CA GLU A 276 -26.00 -27.22 -14.57
C GLU A 276 -26.66 -26.19 -13.64
N THR A 277 -27.97 -26.35 -13.48
CA THR A 277 -28.78 -25.51 -12.60
C THR A 277 -29.02 -26.22 -11.28
N ILE A 278 -28.57 -25.61 -10.18
CA ILE A 278 -28.83 -26.08 -8.81
C ILE A 278 -29.53 -24.96 -8.05
N ASN A 279 -30.69 -25.27 -7.47
CA ASN A 279 -31.50 -24.35 -6.68
C ASN A 279 -31.48 -24.78 -5.20
N ASN A 280 -31.00 -23.91 -4.33
CA ASN A 280 -31.12 -24.08 -2.89
C ASN A 280 -32.50 -23.62 -2.41
N SER A 281 -33.41 -24.56 -2.19
CA SER A 281 -34.78 -24.33 -1.66
C SER A 281 -34.95 -24.89 -0.25
N LYS A 282 -33.86 -24.99 0.52
CA LYS A 282 -33.90 -25.44 1.91
C LYS A 282 -34.65 -24.43 2.77
N SER A 283 -35.46 -24.93 3.71
CA SER A 283 -36.19 -24.07 4.64
C SER A 283 -35.34 -23.61 5.83
N ALA A 284 -34.26 -24.34 6.13
CA ALA A 284 -33.24 -24.00 7.12
C ALA A 284 -31.94 -24.78 6.88
N GLY A 285 -30.82 -24.30 7.40
CA GLY A 285 -29.49 -24.93 7.28
C GLY A 285 -28.74 -24.53 6.01
N THR A 286 -27.61 -25.19 5.75
CA THR A 286 -26.70 -24.85 4.64
C THR A 286 -26.75 -25.89 3.52
N LEU A 287 -26.49 -25.44 2.29
CA LEU A 287 -26.18 -26.33 1.17
C LEU A 287 -24.72 -26.12 0.77
N THR A 288 -23.93 -27.18 0.89
CA THR A 288 -22.54 -27.20 0.41
C THR A 288 -22.42 -28.10 -0.80
N ILE A 289 -21.90 -27.57 -1.90
CA ILE A 289 -21.53 -28.34 -3.08
C ILE A 289 -20.02 -28.56 -3.05
N LYS A 290 -19.55 -29.80 -3.15
CA LYS A 290 -18.12 -30.14 -3.21
C LYS A 290 -17.77 -30.74 -4.55
N THR A 291 -16.63 -30.36 -5.09
CA THR A 291 -16.06 -31.01 -6.27
C THR A 291 -14.53 -31.09 -6.19
N THR A 292 -13.99 -32.06 -6.92
CA THR A 292 -12.56 -32.31 -7.08
C THR A 292 -12.08 -31.94 -8.49
N THR A 293 -12.94 -31.36 -9.33
CA THR A 293 -12.59 -31.04 -10.73
C THR A 293 -11.53 -29.93 -10.79
N THR A 294 -10.47 -30.16 -11.57
CA THR A 294 -9.30 -29.27 -11.66
C THR A 294 -9.40 -28.23 -12.79
N GLY A 295 -10.06 -28.58 -13.89
CA GLY A 295 -10.30 -27.68 -15.03
C GLY A 295 -11.33 -26.59 -14.73
N ALA A 296 -11.61 -25.73 -15.71
CA ALA A 296 -12.62 -24.69 -15.63
C ALA A 296 -14.03 -25.29 -15.44
N LEU A 297 -14.87 -24.66 -14.62
CA LEU A 297 -16.27 -25.01 -14.47
C LEU A 297 -17.17 -23.80 -14.73
N ASP A 298 -18.29 -23.99 -15.43
CA ASP A 298 -19.41 -23.05 -15.38
C ASP A 298 -20.34 -23.35 -14.20
N LEU A 299 -20.24 -22.53 -13.15
CA LEU A 299 -21.05 -22.59 -11.94
C LEU A 299 -22.04 -21.42 -11.85
N SER A 300 -22.26 -20.69 -12.95
CA SER A 300 -23.10 -19.48 -12.99
C SER A 300 -24.56 -19.70 -12.58
N LYS A 301 -25.03 -20.95 -12.57
CA LYS A 301 -26.41 -21.34 -12.19
C LYS A 301 -26.46 -22.21 -10.93
N VAL A 302 -25.36 -22.30 -10.18
CA VAL A 302 -25.29 -23.07 -8.94
C VAL A 302 -25.58 -22.16 -7.74
N GLN A 303 -26.75 -22.34 -7.13
CA GLN A 303 -27.11 -21.66 -5.89
C GLN A 303 -26.78 -22.57 -4.71
N ALA A 304 -25.77 -22.20 -3.92
CA ALA A 304 -25.34 -22.91 -2.73
C ALA A 304 -24.92 -21.92 -1.63
N THR A 305 -24.96 -22.36 -0.37
CA THR A 305 -24.37 -21.59 0.73
C THR A 305 -22.85 -21.54 0.60
N SER A 306 -22.23 -22.62 0.11
CA SER A 306 -20.80 -22.68 -0.18
C SER A 306 -20.53 -23.69 -1.30
N ILE A 307 -19.58 -23.37 -2.19
CA ILE A 307 -19.05 -24.27 -3.20
C ILE A 307 -17.58 -24.54 -2.87
N GLU A 308 -17.26 -25.77 -2.50
CA GLU A 308 -15.91 -26.17 -2.08
C GLU A 308 -15.18 -26.90 -3.22
N GLN A 309 -14.08 -26.29 -3.66
CA GLN A 309 -13.16 -26.77 -4.69
C GLN A 309 -11.96 -27.42 -4.01
N SER A 310 -11.83 -28.74 -4.13
CA SER A 310 -10.72 -29.50 -3.55
C SER A 310 -9.65 -29.96 -4.54
N GLY A 311 -9.96 -29.93 -5.83
CA GLY A 311 -8.96 -30.09 -6.88
C GLY A 311 -8.00 -28.89 -6.93
N VAL A 312 -6.74 -29.15 -7.25
CA VAL A 312 -5.78 -28.10 -7.60
C VAL A 312 -6.20 -27.50 -8.94
N LYS A 313 -6.54 -26.22 -8.99
CA LYS A 313 -7.11 -25.60 -10.19
C LYS A 313 -6.04 -25.37 -11.25
N THR A 314 -6.41 -25.63 -12.50
CA THR A 314 -5.58 -25.36 -13.68
C THR A 314 -6.18 -24.30 -14.60
N ALA A 315 -7.41 -23.86 -14.33
CA ALA A 315 -8.14 -22.84 -15.09
C ALA A 315 -9.24 -22.21 -14.20
N GLY A 316 -9.74 -21.04 -14.61
CA GLY A 316 -10.75 -20.27 -13.86
C GLY A 316 -12.17 -20.81 -13.96
N ASP A 317 -12.97 -20.52 -12.93
CA ASP A 317 -14.38 -20.86 -12.83
C ASP A 317 -15.26 -19.65 -13.18
N THR A 318 -16.38 -19.88 -13.85
CA THR A 318 -17.44 -18.87 -14.03
C THR A 318 -18.48 -19.05 -12.93
N VAL A 319 -18.86 -17.97 -12.25
CA VAL A 319 -19.78 -18.02 -11.09
C VAL A 319 -20.84 -16.93 -11.19
N ALA A 320 -21.88 -17.05 -10.35
CA ALA A 320 -22.87 -16.00 -10.18
C ALA A 320 -22.33 -14.87 -9.28
N ASN A 321 -22.87 -13.66 -9.44
CA ASN A 321 -22.69 -12.60 -8.46
C ASN A 321 -23.22 -13.07 -7.08
N GLY A 322 -22.45 -12.83 -6.03
CA GLY A 322 -22.74 -13.25 -4.66
C GLY A 322 -22.32 -14.69 -4.33
N ALA A 323 -21.61 -15.38 -5.23
CA ALA A 323 -21.14 -16.74 -4.98
C ALA A 323 -20.18 -16.81 -3.77
N ASN A 324 -20.27 -17.90 -3.01
CA ASN A 324 -19.39 -18.21 -1.88
C ASN A 324 -18.57 -19.45 -2.22
N LEU A 325 -17.27 -19.26 -2.43
CA LEU A 325 -16.33 -20.29 -2.86
C LEU A 325 -15.37 -20.64 -1.72
N LYS A 326 -14.88 -21.88 -1.70
CA LYS A 326 -13.80 -22.32 -0.81
C LYS A 326 -12.81 -23.16 -1.58
N TYR A 327 -11.55 -22.77 -1.61
CA TYR A 327 -10.49 -23.52 -2.28
C TYR A 327 -9.56 -24.17 -1.24
N THR A 328 -9.37 -25.48 -1.37
CA THR A 328 -8.44 -26.27 -0.53
C THR A 328 -7.22 -26.78 -1.31
N GLY A 329 -7.31 -26.87 -2.65
CA GLY A 329 -6.21 -27.34 -3.52
C GLY A 329 -5.27 -26.25 -4.07
N GLY A 330 -5.71 -24.98 -4.14
CA GLY A 330 -4.92 -23.88 -4.70
C GLY A 330 -4.72 -23.96 -6.22
N GLY A 331 -3.53 -23.58 -6.72
CA GLY A 331 -3.17 -23.61 -8.15
C GLY A 331 -3.46 -22.30 -8.90
N VAL A 332 -3.90 -22.41 -10.16
CA VAL A 332 -4.33 -21.28 -11.02
C VAL A 332 -5.81 -21.03 -10.76
N VAL A 333 -6.12 -20.08 -9.87
CA VAL A 333 -7.49 -19.74 -9.49
C VAL A 333 -7.93 -18.51 -10.29
N GLY A 334 -8.89 -18.71 -11.18
CA GLY A 334 -9.58 -17.62 -11.88
C GLY A 334 -11.05 -17.58 -11.47
N ILE A 335 -11.61 -16.39 -11.32
CA ILE A 335 -13.02 -16.20 -10.97
C ILE A 335 -13.61 -15.21 -11.96
N THR A 336 -14.61 -15.65 -12.71
CA THR A 336 -15.30 -14.84 -13.71
C THR A 336 -16.76 -14.68 -13.32
N VAL A 337 -17.25 -13.44 -13.29
CA VAL A 337 -18.69 -13.16 -13.29
C VAL A 337 -19.03 -12.56 -14.65
N GLY A 338 -20.04 -13.12 -15.31
CA GLY A 338 -20.49 -12.64 -16.62
C GLY A 338 -21.40 -11.44 -16.50
N GLY A 339 -21.23 -10.44 -17.37
CA GLY A 339 -22.10 -9.26 -17.42
C GLY A 339 -21.33 -7.97 -17.66
N SER A 340 -22.01 -6.84 -17.48
CA SER A 340 -21.43 -5.49 -17.48
C SER A 340 -21.88 -4.70 -16.25
N SER A 341 -22.15 -5.42 -15.16
CA SER A 341 -22.41 -4.84 -13.85
C SER A 341 -21.17 -4.07 -13.38
N VAL A 342 -21.36 -3.18 -12.40
CA VAL A 342 -20.27 -2.43 -11.77
C VAL A 342 -20.24 -2.64 -10.25
N THR A 343 -20.94 -3.68 -9.78
CA THR A 343 -21.16 -3.97 -8.35
C THR A 343 -21.07 -5.46 -8.02
N ASP A 344 -20.57 -6.28 -8.94
CA ASP A 344 -20.47 -7.72 -8.74
C ASP A 344 -19.44 -8.04 -7.65
N ALA A 345 -19.83 -8.93 -6.76
CA ALA A 345 -19.02 -9.34 -5.63
C ALA A 345 -19.01 -10.85 -5.46
N VAL A 346 -17.84 -11.42 -5.16
CA VAL A 346 -17.67 -12.86 -4.89
C VAL A 346 -16.92 -13.00 -3.57
N SER A 347 -17.27 -14.00 -2.77
CA SER A 347 -16.56 -14.34 -1.53
C SER A 347 -15.81 -15.64 -1.69
N VAL A 348 -14.55 -15.68 -1.25
CA VAL A 348 -13.65 -16.83 -1.36
C VAL A 348 -12.95 -17.09 -0.04
N GLU A 349 -12.95 -18.33 0.42
CA GLU A 349 -12.09 -18.79 1.52
C GLU A 349 -10.94 -19.64 0.95
N PHE A 350 -9.70 -19.22 1.18
CA PHE A 350 -8.52 -20.02 0.87
C PHE A 350 -8.05 -20.75 2.12
N THR A 351 -8.06 -22.07 2.05
CA THR A 351 -7.39 -22.95 3.03
C THR A 351 -6.12 -23.60 2.45
N ALA A 352 -5.89 -23.42 1.15
CA ALA A 352 -4.61 -23.72 0.51
C ALA A 352 -3.57 -22.68 0.93
N ALA A 353 -2.34 -23.13 1.20
CA ALA A 353 -1.23 -22.24 1.56
C ALA A 353 -0.66 -21.46 0.37
N THR A 354 -0.83 -21.96 -0.86
CA THR A 354 -0.20 -21.37 -2.04
C THR A 354 -1.12 -21.35 -3.25
N LEU A 355 -1.19 -20.19 -3.92
CA LEU A 355 -1.80 -19.99 -5.22
C LEU A 355 -0.70 -19.63 -6.24
N THR A 356 -0.75 -20.27 -7.40
CA THR A 356 0.07 -19.89 -8.57
C THR A 356 -0.43 -18.57 -9.15
N SER A 357 -1.75 -18.40 -9.24
CA SER A 357 -2.34 -17.11 -9.57
C SER A 357 -3.74 -16.96 -8.96
N LEU A 358 -4.12 -15.72 -8.71
CA LEU A 358 -5.49 -15.32 -8.44
C LEU A 358 -5.89 -14.24 -9.44
N THR A 359 -6.88 -14.52 -10.27
CA THR A 359 -7.37 -13.60 -11.29
C THR A 359 -8.86 -13.40 -11.13
N ASP A 360 -9.30 -12.15 -11.03
CA ASP A 360 -10.70 -11.80 -11.17
C ASP A 360 -11.01 -11.29 -12.58
N THR A 361 -12.27 -11.44 -13.02
CA THR A 361 -12.77 -10.90 -14.29
C THR A 361 -14.26 -10.61 -14.16
N GLY A 362 -14.63 -9.33 -14.28
CA GLY A 362 -16.00 -8.88 -14.03
C GLY A 362 -16.42 -8.98 -12.56
N VAL A 363 -15.47 -8.95 -11.62
CA VAL A 363 -15.74 -8.97 -10.19
C VAL A 363 -15.18 -7.69 -9.58
N GLU A 364 -16.03 -6.69 -9.37
CA GLU A 364 -15.59 -5.40 -8.85
C GLU A 364 -15.12 -5.47 -7.39
N THR A 365 -15.61 -6.44 -6.61
CA THR A 365 -15.12 -6.72 -5.26
C THR A 365 -14.96 -8.21 -4.98
N LEU A 366 -13.71 -8.66 -4.92
CA LEU A 366 -13.37 -10.01 -4.49
C LEU A 366 -13.07 -10.02 -2.98
N ASN A 367 -13.99 -10.58 -2.18
CA ASN A 367 -13.78 -10.75 -0.74
C ASN A 367 -13.03 -12.06 -0.49
N VAL A 368 -11.82 -11.98 0.02
CA VAL A 368 -10.95 -13.12 0.27
C VAL A 368 -10.76 -13.30 1.77
N LYS A 369 -11.01 -14.51 2.26
CA LYS A 369 -10.69 -14.93 3.62
C LYS A 369 -9.45 -15.81 3.58
N ALA A 370 -8.35 -15.31 4.13
CA ALA A 370 -7.11 -16.07 4.32
C ALA A 370 -7.28 -17.00 5.53
N SER A 371 -7.35 -18.31 5.28
CA SER A 371 -7.56 -19.34 6.30
C SER A 371 -6.67 -20.56 6.06
N ALA A 372 -5.51 -20.34 5.44
CA ALA A 372 -4.47 -21.34 5.32
C ALA A 372 -3.96 -21.78 6.70
N PRO A 373 -3.39 -22.98 6.86
CA PRO A 373 -2.74 -23.38 8.10
C PRO A 373 -1.61 -22.41 8.46
N ALA A 374 -1.57 -21.96 9.71
CA ALA A 374 -0.52 -21.06 10.19
C ALA A 374 0.86 -21.75 10.15
N ILE A 375 1.86 -21.06 9.59
CA ILE A 375 3.26 -21.49 9.53
C ILE A 375 4.18 -20.37 10.01
N SER A 376 5.50 -20.60 9.93
CA SER A 376 6.47 -19.51 10.13
C SER A 376 6.61 -18.74 8.82
N GLY A 377 6.33 -17.44 8.84
CA GLY A 377 6.29 -16.59 7.64
C GLY A 377 4.90 -16.57 7.01
N ALA A 378 4.82 -16.33 5.69
CA ALA A 378 3.54 -16.15 5.02
C ALA A 378 2.68 -17.44 5.01
N ASP A 379 1.51 -17.37 5.64
CA ASP A 379 0.53 -18.47 5.67
C ASP A 379 -0.16 -18.67 4.32
N LEU A 380 -0.53 -17.56 3.66
CA LEU A 380 -1.10 -17.56 2.32
C LEU A 380 -0.12 -16.85 1.38
N THR A 381 0.38 -17.60 0.38
CA THR A 381 1.19 -17.05 -0.70
C THR A 381 0.41 -17.02 -2.00
N ILE A 382 0.33 -15.86 -2.65
CA ILE A 382 -0.23 -15.66 -3.99
C ILE A 382 0.92 -15.23 -4.90
N THR A 383 1.33 -16.09 -5.83
CA THR A 383 2.49 -15.80 -6.68
C THR A 383 2.19 -14.68 -7.67
N SER A 384 0.98 -14.68 -8.26
CA SER A 384 0.53 -13.61 -9.17
C SER A 384 -0.92 -13.23 -8.85
N LEU A 385 -1.14 -11.98 -8.47
CA LEU A 385 -2.47 -11.41 -8.27
C LEU A 385 -2.80 -10.50 -9.46
N VAL A 386 -3.95 -10.71 -10.10
CA VAL A 386 -4.42 -9.90 -11.23
C VAL A 386 -5.82 -9.38 -10.93
N THR A 387 -5.93 -8.09 -10.63
CA THR A 387 -7.19 -7.46 -10.20
C THR A 387 -7.94 -6.75 -11.33
N LYS A 388 -7.33 -6.56 -12.50
CA LYS A 388 -7.93 -5.86 -13.67
C LYS A 388 -8.65 -4.54 -13.31
N GLY A 389 -8.06 -3.73 -12.43
CA GLY A 389 -8.68 -2.46 -11.97
C GLY A 389 -9.71 -2.59 -10.85
N HIS A 390 -9.93 -3.78 -10.29
CA HIS A 390 -10.90 -4.03 -9.22
C HIS A 390 -10.26 -4.10 -7.82
N THR A 391 -11.12 -4.23 -6.81
CA THR A 391 -10.72 -4.34 -5.40
C THR A 391 -10.70 -5.79 -4.94
N VAL A 392 -9.56 -6.23 -4.40
CA VAL A 392 -9.44 -7.48 -3.64
C VAL A 392 -9.37 -7.14 -2.16
N LYS A 393 -10.37 -7.58 -1.40
CA LYS A 393 -10.46 -7.31 0.04
C LYS A 393 -10.09 -8.56 0.85
N MET A 394 -9.02 -8.50 1.63
CA MET A 394 -8.53 -9.60 2.44
C MET A 394 -9.06 -9.51 3.88
N THR A 395 -9.36 -10.68 4.47
CA THR A 395 -9.79 -10.84 5.87
C THR A 395 -9.19 -12.10 6.48
N GLY A 396 -9.03 -12.13 7.80
CA GLY A 396 -8.50 -13.30 8.51
C GLY A 396 -7.39 -12.94 9.49
N THR A 397 -6.78 -13.95 10.10
CA THR A 397 -5.70 -13.76 11.10
C THR A 397 -4.31 -14.00 10.54
N ASN A 398 -4.25 -14.42 9.28
CA ASN A 398 -3.08 -15.02 8.67
C ASN A 398 -2.16 -14.00 8.01
N ASP A 399 -0.88 -14.38 7.89
CA ASP A 399 0.10 -13.65 7.11
C ASP A 399 -0.15 -13.84 5.60
N LEU A 400 0.00 -12.77 4.82
CA LEU A 400 -0.20 -12.74 3.38
C LEU A 400 1.10 -12.36 2.67
N ALA A 401 1.51 -13.18 1.69
CA ALA A 401 2.52 -12.80 0.71
C ALA A 401 1.91 -12.76 -0.69
N VAL A 402 2.03 -11.62 -1.38
CA VAL A 402 1.74 -11.49 -2.81
C VAL A 402 3.07 -11.21 -3.52
N THR A 403 3.58 -12.18 -4.27
CA THR A 403 4.91 -12.03 -4.90
C THR A 403 4.90 -11.02 -6.04
N ASN A 404 3.84 -11.02 -6.84
CA ASN A 404 3.68 -10.06 -7.92
C ASN A 404 2.21 -9.68 -8.11
N ILE A 405 1.95 -8.39 -8.30
CA ILE A 405 0.66 -7.85 -8.74
C ILE A 405 0.77 -7.51 -10.23
N GLY A 406 0.05 -8.24 -11.07
CA GLY A 406 -0.08 -7.98 -12.50
C GLY A 406 -1.31 -7.11 -12.80
N LEU A 407 -1.11 -5.98 -13.46
CA LEU A 407 -2.18 -4.98 -13.69
C LEU A 407 -2.87 -5.11 -15.06
N ALA A 408 -2.32 -5.94 -15.96
CA ALA A 408 -2.93 -6.37 -17.23
C ALA A 408 -3.52 -5.24 -18.13
N GLY A 409 -2.98 -4.02 -18.06
CA GLY A 409 -3.37 -2.89 -18.89
C GLY A 409 -4.64 -2.15 -18.46
N GLU A 410 -5.11 -2.36 -17.22
CA GLU A 410 -6.27 -1.66 -16.65
C GLU A 410 -5.84 -0.69 -15.54
N THR A 411 -6.39 0.53 -15.60
CA THR A 411 -6.05 1.64 -14.69
C THR A 411 -6.77 1.49 -13.36
N ASN A 412 -6.03 1.34 -12.24
CA ASN A 412 -6.47 1.50 -10.83
C ASN A 412 -6.89 0.23 -10.05
N GLY A 413 -5.98 -0.73 -9.83
CA GLY A 413 -6.26 -1.85 -8.91
C GLY A 413 -6.13 -1.50 -7.42
N LYS A 414 -6.81 -2.26 -6.54
CA LYS A 414 -6.67 -2.14 -5.08
C LYS A 414 -6.54 -3.50 -4.41
N LEU A 415 -5.52 -3.66 -3.55
CA LEU A 415 -5.44 -4.71 -2.54
C LEU A 415 -5.73 -4.10 -1.16
N ASP A 416 -6.91 -4.40 -0.63
CA ASP A 416 -7.34 -3.93 0.69
C ASP A 416 -7.17 -5.05 1.72
N ALA A 417 -6.03 -5.07 2.42
CA ALA A 417 -5.73 -6.06 3.45
C ALA A 417 -6.03 -5.57 4.88
N SER A 418 -6.80 -4.49 5.03
CA SER A 418 -7.17 -3.91 6.33
C SER A 418 -7.93 -4.87 7.27
N GLY A 419 -8.51 -5.94 6.73
CA GLY A 419 -9.16 -6.99 7.50
C GLY A 419 -8.25 -8.11 8.01
N LEU A 420 -6.93 -8.05 7.73
CA LEU A 420 -5.95 -9.02 8.21
C LEU A 420 -5.30 -8.55 9.52
N THR A 421 -5.02 -9.49 10.43
CA THR A 421 -4.15 -9.22 11.58
C THR A 421 -2.70 -9.64 11.40
N GLY A 422 -2.43 -10.52 10.43
CA GLY A 422 -1.08 -10.97 10.09
C GLY A 422 -0.29 -9.93 9.30
N GLU A 423 0.98 -10.25 9.06
CA GLU A 423 1.88 -9.47 8.21
C GLU A 423 1.45 -9.53 6.74
N VAL A 424 1.69 -8.44 6.02
CA VAL A 424 1.33 -8.30 4.60
C VAL A 424 2.59 -7.95 3.82
N THR A 425 3.08 -8.88 3.01
CA THR A 425 4.21 -8.66 2.09
C THR A 425 3.73 -8.62 0.65
N VAL A 426 4.05 -7.55 -0.08
CA VAL A 426 3.60 -7.34 -1.46
C VAL A 426 4.76 -6.94 -2.35
N GLY A 427 4.95 -7.66 -3.45
CA GLY A 427 5.76 -7.24 -4.59
C GLY A 427 4.85 -6.70 -5.70
N ILE A 428 5.19 -5.54 -6.25
CA ILE A 428 4.56 -4.97 -7.44
C ILE A 428 5.60 -4.93 -8.56
N ASP A 429 5.39 -5.68 -9.63
CA ASP A 429 6.22 -5.63 -10.84
C ASP A 429 5.46 -5.01 -12.01
N THR A 430 5.75 -3.75 -12.30
CA THR A 430 5.13 -2.92 -13.35
C THR A 430 5.94 -2.88 -14.64
N THR A 431 6.78 -3.89 -14.94
CA THR A 431 7.51 -3.91 -16.23
C THR A 431 6.56 -3.82 -17.42
N GLY A 432 6.38 -2.63 -17.99
CA GLY A 432 5.67 -2.40 -19.26
C GLY A 432 4.61 -1.32 -19.28
N ASP A 433 3.88 -1.06 -18.18
CA ASP A 433 2.62 -0.27 -18.24
C ASP A 433 2.49 0.77 -17.10
N SER A 434 1.89 1.94 -17.41
CA SER A 434 1.67 3.10 -16.52
C SER A 434 0.40 2.96 -15.68
N GLU A 435 0.35 1.97 -14.79
CA GLU A 435 -0.87 1.66 -14.05
C GLU A 435 -0.82 2.10 -12.59
N ASN A 436 -1.96 2.59 -12.08
CA ASN A 436 -2.10 2.98 -10.68
C ASN A 436 -2.50 1.78 -9.82
N PHE A 437 -1.93 1.66 -8.61
CA PHE A 437 -2.30 0.62 -7.66
C PHE A 437 -2.21 1.09 -6.21
N SER A 438 -3.11 0.57 -5.36
CA SER A 438 -3.07 0.84 -3.93
C SER A 438 -3.05 -0.44 -3.10
N VAL A 439 -2.20 -0.46 -2.08
CA VAL A 439 -2.09 -1.52 -1.08
C VAL A 439 -2.42 -0.92 0.28
N THR A 440 -3.41 -1.47 0.97
CA THR A 440 -3.69 -1.17 2.37
C THR A 440 -3.30 -2.37 3.22
N GLY A 441 -2.39 -2.20 4.19
CA GLY A 441 -1.96 -3.22 5.14
C GLY A 441 -3.02 -3.58 6.19
N GLY A 442 -2.75 -4.64 6.96
CA GLY A 442 -3.62 -5.16 8.03
C GLY A 442 -3.44 -4.42 9.35
N THR A 443 -3.35 -5.14 10.47
CA THR A 443 -2.80 -4.63 11.76
C THR A 443 -1.36 -5.10 12.03
N GLY A 444 -0.87 -6.08 11.26
CA GLY A 444 0.53 -6.50 11.26
C GLY A 444 1.37 -5.62 10.31
N LYS A 445 2.67 -5.90 10.27
CA LYS A 445 3.62 -5.19 9.41
C LYS A 445 3.25 -5.28 7.92
N LEU A 446 3.23 -4.15 7.23
CA LEU A 446 3.21 -4.03 5.78
C LEU A 446 4.65 -3.95 5.25
N THR A 447 4.99 -4.84 4.30
CA THR A 447 6.22 -4.74 3.51
C THR A 447 5.84 -4.64 2.04
N LEU A 448 5.99 -3.46 1.44
CA LEU A 448 5.77 -3.22 0.02
C LEU A 448 7.11 -3.05 -0.71
N THR A 449 7.32 -3.83 -1.76
CA THR A 449 8.43 -3.62 -2.70
C THR A 449 7.87 -3.38 -4.09
N THR A 450 8.26 -2.28 -4.72
CA THR A 450 7.91 -1.98 -6.12
C THR A 450 9.13 -2.15 -7.02
N ALA A 451 8.89 -2.67 -8.22
CA ALA A 451 9.79 -2.49 -9.36
C ALA A 451 9.53 -1.11 -10.00
N ASN A 452 9.96 -0.92 -11.26
CA ASN A 452 9.95 0.37 -11.96
C ASN A 452 8.59 1.08 -11.89
N ILE A 453 8.48 2.19 -11.16
CA ILE A 453 7.22 2.92 -11.03
C ILE A 453 7.04 3.87 -12.22
N THR A 454 5.98 3.68 -13.00
CA THR A 454 5.58 4.58 -14.11
C THR A 454 4.20 5.21 -13.88
N GLY A 455 3.34 4.62 -13.05
CA GLY A 455 2.03 5.15 -12.59
C GLY A 455 2.05 5.63 -11.13
N GLU A 456 0.88 5.80 -10.51
CA GLU A 456 0.74 6.13 -9.08
C GLU A 456 0.61 4.87 -8.22
N GLN A 457 1.56 4.65 -7.32
CA GLN A 457 1.52 3.58 -6.32
C GLN A 457 1.21 4.18 -4.96
N VAL A 458 0.32 3.56 -4.21
CA VAL A 458 -0.06 4.02 -2.86
C VAL A 458 0.09 2.88 -1.86
N ALA A 459 0.89 3.11 -0.82
CA ALA A 459 1.02 2.22 0.33
C ALA A 459 0.34 2.86 1.54
N ILE A 460 -0.59 2.14 2.17
CA ILE A 460 -1.29 2.59 3.37
C ILE A 460 -0.99 1.59 4.49
N GLY A 461 -0.19 2.04 5.46
CA GLY A 461 0.25 1.29 6.63
C GLY A 461 -0.63 1.53 7.86
N ASN A 462 -0.31 0.83 8.94
CA ASN A 462 -0.97 0.98 10.24
C ASN A 462 0.08 1.42 11.29
N SER A 463 -0.17 1.18 12.58
CA SER A 463 0.74 1.55 13.67
C SER A 463 1.93 0.58 13.88
N ALA A 464 2.11 -0.42 13.02
CA ALA A 464 3.20 -1.39 13.05
C ALA A 464 4.43 -0.86 12.28
N ASP A 465 5.55 -1.58 12.38
CA ASP A 465 6.81 -1.19 11.73
C ASP A 465 6.80 -1.51 10.23
N ASP A 466 6.15 -0.67 9.44
CA ASP A 466 5.93 -0.85 8.01
C ASP A 466 7.18 -0.47 7.18
N THR A 467 7.29 -1.05 5.99
CA THR A 467 8.44 -0.85 5.09
C THR A 467 7.96 -0.71 3.65
N VAL A 468 8.33 0.40 3.00
CA VAL A 468 8.05 0.66 1.58
C VAL A 468 9.38 0.84 0.84
N THR A 469 9.64 -0.02 -0.15
CA THR A 469 10.86 0.00 -0.96
C THR A 469 10.53 0.20 -2.43
N ALA A 470 10.88 1.37 -2.96
CA ALA A 470 10.73 1.80 -4.35
C ALA A 470 12.09 2.14 -4.97
N ASN A 471 13.05 1.22 -4.88
CA ASN A 471 14.45 1.47 -5.29
C ASN A 471 14.74 1.17 -6.78
N ALA A 472 13.72 0.84 -7.58
CA ALA A 472 13.86 0.69 -9.02
C ALA A 472 13.70 2.04 -9.74
N THR A 473 13.94 2.09 -11.06
CA THR A 473 13.81 3.34 -11.83
C THR A 473 12.37 3.83 -11.78
N ASN A 474 12.17 4.97 -11.13
CA ASN A 474 10.86 5.58 -10.98
C ASN A 474 10.75 6.82 -11.85
N THR A 475 9.66 6.91 -12.59
CA THR A 475 9.21 8.10 -13.31
C THR A 475 7.80 8.53 -12.91
N GLY A 476 7.06 7.66 -12.20
CA GLY A 476 5.71 7.90 -11.67
C GLY A 476 5.71 8.41 -10.23
N THR A 477 4.63 8.12 -9.49
CA THR A 477 4.44 8.59 -8.10
C THR A 477 4.42 7.43 -7.12
N MET A 478 5.18 7.54 -6.03
CA MET A 478 5.06 6.66 -4.86
C MET A 478 4.53 7.47 -3.68
N THR A 479 3.34 7.13 -3.20
CA THR A 479 2.74 7.69 -1.99
C THR A 479 2.76 6.68 -0.85
N ALA A 480 3.44 7.00 0.26
CA ALA A 480 3.44 6.19 1.48
C ALA A 480 2.71 6.94 2.62
N ILE A 481 1.60 6.38 3.07
CA ILE A 481 0.78 6.87 4.19
C ILE A 481 0.91 5.84 5.30
N LEU A 482 1.86 6.03 6.21
CA LEU A 482 2.11 5.09 7.30
C LEU A 482 1.66 5.75 8.61
N ALA A 483 1.06 4.99 9.53
CA ALA A 483 0.64 5.57 10.81
C ALA A 483 1.83 5.53 11.79
N ASP A 484 1.61 5.44 13.09
CA ASP A 484 2.70 5.29 14.08
C ASP A 484 3.54 4.01 13.84
N GLY A 485 4.53 3.74 14.69
CA GLY A 485 5.45 2.60 14.53
C GLY A 485 6.76 3.03 13.89
N LYS A 486 7.74 2.11 13.80
CA LYS A 486 9.07 2.40 13.22
C LYS A 486 9.08 2.19 11.72
N ASN A 487 8.58 3.16 10.99
CA ASN A 487 8.31 3.04 9.56
C ASN A 487 9.52 3.45 8.71
N THR A 488 9.77 2.70 7.64
CA THR A 488 10.88 2.94 6.70
C THR A 488 10.37 3.10 5.26
N VAL A 489 10.79 4.18 4.60
CA VAL A 489 10.53 4.41 3.16
C VAL A 489 11.85 4.59 2.42
N SER A 490 12.05 3.85 1.34
CA SER A 490 13.26 3.92 0.50
C SER A 490 12.88 4.12 -0.97
N ALA A 491 13.46 5.11 -1.63
CA ALA A 491 13.26 5.41 -3.06
C ALA A 491 14.59 5.83 -3.74
N THR A 492 15.64 5.04 -3.57
CA THR A 492 17.01 5.44 -3.91
C THR A 492 17.29 5.63 -5.41
N ALA A 493 16.47 5.08 -6.31
CA ALA A 493 16.64 5.23 -7.76
C ALA A 493 15.64 6.20 -8.41
N LEU A 494 14.98 7.04 -7.61
CA LEU A 494 14.13 8.11 -8.10
C LEU A 494 14.99 9.13 -8.87
N THR A 495 14.74 9.29 -10.18
CA THR A 495 15.42 10.28 -11.03
C THR A 495 14.45 11.31 -11.61
N THR A 496 13.22 10.88 -11.88
CA THR A 496 12.07 11.69 -12.32
C THR A 496 10.82 11.20 -11.58
N GLY A 497 9.72 11.96 -11.54
CA GLY A 497 8.51 11.57 -10.82
C GLY A 497 8.42 12.11 -9.39
N THR A 498 7.57 11.55 -8.55
CA THR A 498 7.26 12.09 -7.21
C THR A 498 7.31 11.03 -6.11
N LEU A 499 7.99 11.34 -5.01
CA LEU A 499 7.86 10.62 -3.74
C LEU A 499 7.02 11.47 -2.78
N VAL A 500 5.91 10.93 -2.28
CA VAL A 500 5.07 11.53 -1.24
C VAL A 500 5.09 10.64 -0.02
N VAL A 501 5.41 11.20 1.13
CA VAL A 501 5.50 10.47 2.39
C VAL A 501 4.75 11.24 3.47
N THR A 502 3.80 10.61 4.15
CA THR A 502 2.98 11.27 5.17
C THR A 502 2.79 10.42 6.41
N SER A 503 2.92 11.07 7.58
CA SER A 503 2.63 10.57 8.94
C SER A 503 3.57 9.45 9.42
N GLY A 504 3.85 9.46 10.73
CA GLY A 504 4.51 8.41 11.54
C GLY A 504 5.72 7.69 10.94
N ILE A 505 6.55 8.39 10.16
CA ILE A 505 7.70 7.81 9.48
C ILE A 505 9.01 8.25 10.08
N ASP A 506 9.80 7.27 10.51
CA ASP A 506 11.05 7.46 11.22
C ASP A 506 12.25 7.48 10.28
N THR A 507 12.19 6.80 9.14
CA THR A 507 13.32 6.76 8.21
C THR A 507 12.87 6.90 6.76
N VAL A 508 13.37 7.95 6.10
CA VAL A 508 13.22 8.13 4.65
C VAL A 508 14.61 8.14 4.01
N THR A 509 14.82 7.32 2.99
CA THR A 509 16.04 7.35 2.18
C THR A 509 15.67 7.52 0.71
N SER A 510 16.11 8.60 0.09
CA SER A 510 15.87 8.90 -1.33
C SER A 510 17.09 9.62 -1.88
N GLY A 511 17.52 9.34 -3.10
CA GLY A 511 18.68 10.06 -3.62
C GLY A 511 19.57 9.33 -4.62
N VAL A 512 19.18 9.42 -5.89
CA VAL A 512 20.14 9.63 -6.98
C VAL A 512 19.80 10.98 -7.60
N ALA A 513 20.77 11.62 -8.25
CA ALA A 513 20.63 12.84 -9.06
C ALA A 513 19.20 13.06 -9.62
N LEU A 514 18.38 13.81 -8.89
CA LEU A 514 17.03 14.14 -9.33
C LEU A 514 17.19 15.01 -10.58
N THR A 515 16.76 14.53 -11.73
CA THR A 515 16.80 15.34 -12.96
C THR A 515 15.64 16.31 -13.03
N THR A 516 14.44 15.88 -12.63
CA THR A 516 13.22 16.71 -12.47
C THR A 516 12.31 16.18 -11.34
N GLY A 517 12.84 15.37 -10.42
CA GLY A 517 12.02 14.66 -9.42
C GLY A 517 11.56 15.55 -8.26
N VAL A 518 10.45 15.17 -7.64
CA VAL A 518 9.85 15.86 -6.48
C VAL A 518 9.83 14.92 -5.28
N ILE A 519 10.28 15.40 -4.12
CA ILE A 519 10.21 14.71 -2.83
C ILE A 519 9.40 15.59 -1.88
N ASN A 520 8.24 15.11 -1.44
CA ASN A 520 7.36 15.77 -0.49
C ASN A 520 7.19 14.90 0.76
N LEU A 521 7.82 15.30 1.85
CA LEU A 521 7.78 14.60 3.13
C LEU A 521 7.01 15.43 4.16
N SER A 522 6.01 14.83 4.78
CA SER A 522 5.27 15.38 5.91
C SER A 522 5.27 14.34 7.03
N LEU A 523 6.34 14.31 7.81
CA LEU A 523 6.59 13.30 8.83
C LEU A 523 5.89 13.67 10.14
N GLY A 524 5.63 12.66 10.98
CA GLY A 524 4.96 12.83 12.27
C GLY A 524 5.95 13.18 13.39
N ASP A 525 5.50 13.06 14.64
CA ASP A 525 6.38 13.16 15.81
C ASP A 525 7.35 11.96 15.87
N GLY A 526 8.39 12.08 16.70
CA GLY A 526 9.50 11.13 16.82
C GLY A 526 10.80 11.69 16.23
N ALA A 527 11.92 11.04 16.50
CA ALA A 527 13.21 11.42 15.90
C ALA A 527 13.27 10.87 14.47
N ASN A 528 13.00 11.70 13.47
CA ASN A 528 13.00 11.31 12.07
C ASN A 528 14.41 11.39 11.47
N VAL A 529 14.78 10.39 10.67
CA VAL A 529 16.04 10.34 9.91
C VAL A 529 15.72 10.41 8.43
N ILE A 530 16.13 11.50 7.80
CA ILE A 530 15.87 11.78 6.38
C ILE A 530 17.21 11.83 5.65
N ASN A 531 17.45 10.88 4.76
CA ASN A 531 18.66 10.84 3.93
C ASN A 531 18.29 11.22 2.49
N LEU A 532 18.74 12.40 2.07
CA LEU A 532 18.57 12.95 0.73
C LEU A 532 19.93 13.05 0.02
N ASP A 533 19.91 12.86 -1.29
CA ASP A 533 21.04 13.13 -2.18
C ASP A 533 20.63 14.17 -3.24
N ASP A 534 21.62 14.88 -3.76
CA ASP A 534 21.51 15.76 -4.90
C ASP A 534 22.69 15.52 -5.84
N GLY A 535 22.37 15.13 -7.07
CA GLY A 535 23.35 14.98 -8.13
C GLY A 535 22.85 15.68 -9.39
N ALA A 536 23.77 16.02 -10.30
CA ALA A 536 23.72 16.88 -11.50
C ALA A 536 22.38 17.24 -12.22
N GLY A 537 21.25 17.39 -11.56
CA GLY A 537 19.93 17.64 -12.12
C GLY A 537 19.09 18.55 -11.23
N ALA A 538 17.85 18.83 -11.64
CA ALA A 538 16.93 19.73 -10.95
C ALA A 538 15.94 18.98 -10.04
N GLY A 539 16.17 18.99 -8.73
CA GLY A 539 15.29 18.35 -7.75
C GLY A 539 14.49 19.32 -6.89
N THR A 540 13.22 19.00 -6.59
CA THR A 540 12.47 19.69 -5.52
C THR A 540 12.35 18.80 -4.30
N ARG A 541 12.81 19.29 -3.15
CA ARG A 541 12.72 18.61 -1.86
C ARG A 541 11.98 19.51 -0.87
N VAL A 542 10.83 19.06 -0.39
CA VAL A 542 10.04 19.72 0.63
C VAL A 542 9.88 18.74 1.79
N VAL A 543 10.44 19.11 2.94
CA VAL A 543 10.44 18.31 4.16
C VAL A 543 9.75 19.09 5.27
N THR A 544 8.79 18.45 5.92
CA THR A 544 8.18 18.92 7.16
C THR A 544 8.28 17.79 8.17
N THR A 545 8.80 18.06 9.36
CA THR A 545 8.90 17.08 10.45
C THR A 545 8.08 17.53 11.67
N GLY A 546 7.75 16.57 12.56
CA GLY A 546 6.96 16.80 13.75
C GLY A 546 7.80 17.16 14.98
N ALA A 547 7.32 16.86 16.18
CA ALA A 547 8.11 17.01 17.39
C ALA A 547 9.15 15.87 17.52
N GLY A 548 10.38 16.16 17.90
CA GLY A 548 11.47 15.18 18.01
C GLY A 548 12.80 15.83 17.66
N ASP A 549 13.90 15.12 17.90
CA ASP A 549 15.21 15.55 17.41
C ASP A 549 15.39 14.96 16.00
N ASP A 550 15.11 15.75 14.96
CA ASP A 550 15.14 15.28 13.58
C ASP A 550 16.50 15.50 12.91
N ILE A 551 16.86 14.61 11.98
CA ILE A 551 18.10 14.71 11.21
C ILE A 551 17.76 14.63 9.73
N LEU A 552 18.06 15.71 8.99
CA LEU A 552 18.11 15.71 7.54
C LEU A 552 19.57 15.64 7.09
N SER A 553 20.00 14.48 6.61
CA SER A 553 21.28 14.30 5.93
C SER A 553 21.12 14.64 4.45
N PHE A 554 21.90 15.59 3.97
CA PHE A 554 21.96 16.02 2.57
C PHE A 554 23.35 15.72 2.01
N THR A 555 23.39 14.87 0.99
CA THR A 555 24.61 14.54 0.24
C THR A 555 24.54 15.34 -1.07
N GLY A 556 25.53 16.17 -1.37
CA GLY A 556 25.54 17.01 -2.59
C GLY A 556 25.34 18.51 -2.33
N SER A 557 25.01 19.22 -3.40
CA SER A 557 24.92 20.70 -3.47
C SER A 557 23.71 21.10 -4.31
N VAL A 558 23.06 22.24 -4.00
CA VAL A 558 21.91 22.75 -4.79
C VAL A 558 22.37 23.57 -6.00
N ASP A 559 23.15 22.94 -6.87
CA ASP A 559 23.92 23.59 -7.92
C ASP A 559 23.11 23.91 -9.20
N ASP A 560 22.00 23.21 -9.49
CA ASP A 560 21.15 23.48 -10.66
C ASP A 560 20.17 24.60 -10.39
N THR A 561 19.97 25.49 -11.36
CA THR A 561 19.04 26.63 -11.30
C THR A 561 17.62 26.33 -10.78
N ASN A 562 17.15 25.08 -10.88
CA ASN A 562 15.80 24.67 -10.46
C ASN A 562 15.79 23.81 -9.19
N ASP A 563 16.94 23.60 -8.53
CA ASP A 563 16.97 22.91 -7.24
C ASP A 563 16.19 23.67 -6.18
N VAL A 564 15.49 22.92 -5.33
CA VAL A 564 14.82 23.45 -4.15
C VAL A 564 15.04 22.50 -2.98
N LEU A 565 15.43 23.06 -1.83
CA LEU A 565 15.45 22.38 -0.53
C LEU A 565 14.69 23.26 0.47
N THR A 566 13.50 22.81 0.85
CA THR A 566 12.71 23.43 1.92
C THR A 566 12.62 22.45 3.07
N TRP A 567 13.03 22.86 4.26
CA TRP A 567 12.82 22.09 5.48
C TRP A 567 12.18 22.97 6.55
N THR A 568 10.98 22.58 6.97
CA THR A 568 10.30 23.11 8.16
C THR A 568 10.37 22.05 9.25
N ALA A 569 11.29 22.22 10.18
CA ALA A 569 11.41 21.34 11.33
C ALA A 569 10.42 21.74 12.43
N GLY A 570 10.11 20.79 13.31
CA GLY A 570 9.09 20.96 14.34
C GLY A 570 9.67 21.47 15.65
N THR A 571 9.45 20.73 16.74
CA THR A 571 10.01 21.07 18.05
C THR A 571 11.01 20.02 18.48
N GLY A 572 12.19 20.43 18.92
CA GLY A 572 13.25 19.53 19.36
C GLY A 572 14.59 20.17 19.07
N THR A 573 15.63 19.36 18.91
CA THR A 573 16.92 19.79 18.37
C THR A 573 17.08 19.25 16.96
N ASP A 574 16.75 20.07 15.97
CA ASP A 574 16.71 19.65 14.57
C ASP A 574 18.03 19.93 13.86
N THR A 575 18.56 18.91 13.17
CA THR A 575 19.91 18.91 12.59
C THR A 575 19.89 18.76 11.07
N LEU A 576 20.43 19.76 10.37
CA LEU A 576 20.84 19.62 8.97
C LEU A 576 22.28 19.09 8.92
N LEU A 577 22.48 17.87 8.43
CA LEU A 577 23.80 17.29 8.19
C LEU A 577 24.17 17.42 6.72
N LEU A 578 25.20 18.21 6.41
CA LEU A 578 25.83 18.23 5.10
C LEU A 578 26.88 17.13 5.05
N ALA A 579 26.55 16.03 4.40
CA ALA A 579 27.33 14.78 4.44
C ALA A 579 28.51 14.73 3.44
N THR A 580 28.64 15.75 2.59
CA THR A 580 29.71 15.89 1.58
C THR A 580 30.61 17.07 1.88
N GLU A 581 31.90 16.91 1.58
CA GLU A 581 32.82 18.06 1.51
C GLU A 581 32.40 19.00 0.38
N SER A 582 32.59 20.30 0.58
CA SER A 582 32.25 21.35 -0.37
C SER A 582 30.78 21.38 -0.77
N ALA A 583 29.88 21.07 0.17
CA ALA A 583 28.45 21.26 -0.01
C ALA A 583 28.14 22.74 -0.28
N ASP A 584 27.44 23.03 -1.38
CA ASP A 584 27.10 24.40 -1.79
C ASP A 584 25.59 24.64 -1.73
N LEU A 585 25.20 25.44 -0.74
CA LEU A 585 23.86 25.96 -0.50
C LEU A 585 23.77 27.49 -0.76
N SER A 586 24.74 28.05 -1.50
CA SER A 586 24.82 29.46 -1.86
C SER A 586 23.92 29.97 -2.99
N PRO A 587 23.35 29.12 -3.86
CA PRO A 587 22.40 29.58 -4.86
C PRO A 587 21.15 30.18 -4.22
N SER A 588 20.97 31.50 -4.38
CA SER A 588 19.94 32.27 -3.70
C SER A 588 18.53 31.78 -4.01
N THR A 589 17.64 31.82 -3.01
CA THR A 589 16.20 31.47 -3.06
C THR A 589 15.86 29.98 -3.19
N LYS A 590 16.85 29.08 -3.26
CA LYS A 590 16.62 27.64 -3.40
C LYS A 590 16.52 26.89 -2.07
N VAL A 591 17.16 27.40 -1.03
CA VAL A 591 17.22 26.78 0.30
C VAL A 591 16.41 27.60 1.29
N THR A 592 15.46 26.95 1.97
CA THR A 592 14.66 27.54 3.05
C THR A 592 14.69 26.60 4.25
N LEU A 593 15.20 27.09 5.38
CA LEU A 593 15.23 26.36 6.65
C LEU A 593 14.38 27.12 7.67
N SER A 594 13.51 26.43 8.38
CA SER A 594 12.68 26.98 9.46
C SER A 594 12.66 26.00 10.62
N GLY A 595 12.94 26.48 11.83
CA GLY A 595 13.00 25.64 13.03
C GLY A 595 14.22 24.71 13.09
N VAL A 596 15.28 24.96 12.32
CA VAL A 596 16.52 24.18 12.38
C VAL A 596 17.48 24.82 13.37
N GLU A 597 17.87 24.09 14.42
CA GLU A 597 18.78 24.60 15.46
C GLU A 597 20.25 24.26 15.18
N VAL A 598 20.54 23.20 14.43
CA VAL A 598 21.91 22.72 14.21
C VAL A 598 22.19 22.49 12.74
N ILE A 599 23.30 23.03 12.25
CA ILE A 599 23.90 22.65 10.97
C ILE A 599 25.21 21.93 11.28
N MET A 600 25.29 20.67 10.89
CA MET A 600 26.51 19.87 10.92
C MET A 600 27.14 19.85 9.53
N VAL A 601 28.40 20.27 9.44
CA VAL A 601 29.19 20.31 8.20
C VAL A 601 30.17 19.16 8.20
N LYS A 602 30.35 18.51 7.05
CA LYS A 602 31.37 17.49 6.88
C LYS A 602 32.75 18.05 7.23
N ALA A 603 33.42 17.49 8.24
CA ALA A 603 34.77 17.91 8.62
C ALA A 603 35.76 17.63 7.49
N ALA A 604 36.73 18.53 7.32
CA ALA A 604 37.77 18.39 6.31
C ALA A 604 38.53 17.06 6.46
N THR A 605 38.67 16.30 5.38
CA THR A 605 39.43 15.05 5.35
C THR A 605 40.89 15.25 4.94
N THR A 606 41.25 16.41 4.39
CA THR A 606 42.63 16.79 4.04
C THR A 606 43.19 17.83 5.01
N ALA A 607 44.48 17.72 5.34
CA ALA A 607 45.16 18.70 6.19
C ALA A 607 45.67 19.86 5.32
N GLU A 608 44.77 20.75 4.94
CA GLU A 608 45.09 21.98 4.22
C GLU A 608 45.16 23.18 5.16
N ALA A 609 45.76 24.27 4.70
CA ALA A 609 45.66 25.54 5.41
C ALA A 609 44.21 26.05 5.35
N SER A 610 43.79 26.80 6.38
CA SER A 610 42.47 27.43 6.38
C SER A 610 42.28 28.30 5.13
N TRP A 611 41.06 28.32 4.61
CA TRP A 611 40.61 28.98 3.38
C TRP A 611 41.16 28.40 2.07
N VAL A 612 41.83 27.24 2.09
CA VAL A 612 42.25 26.52 0.88
C VAL A 612 41.11 25.64 0.35
N SER A 613 40.40 24.96 1.24
CA SER A 613 39.15 24.24 0.96
C SER A 613 38.02 24.90 1.76
N ILE A 614 36.84 24.97 1.15
CA ILE A 614 35.62 25.39 1.82
C ILE A 614 34.74 24.14 1.93
N GLU A 615 34.46 23.71 3.15
CA GLU A 615 33.70 22.48 3.39
C GLU A 615 32.19 22.71 3.23
N ALA A 616 31.70 23.93 3.50
CA ALA A 616 30.34 24.33 3.16
C ALA A 616 30.22 25.80 2.78
N THR A 617 29.42 26.08 1.74
CA THR A 617 29.05 27.44 1.34
C THR A 617 27.55 27.64 1.51
N PHE A 618 27.13 28.74 2.13
CA PHE A 618 25.74 29.10 2.36
C PHE A 618 25.39 30.44 1.72
N ALA A 619 24.14 30.59 1.29
CA ALA A 619 23.62 31.91 0.95
C ALA A 619 23.36 32.68 2.25
N ALA A 620 23.61 33.99 2.27
CA ALA A 620 23.30 34.82 3.42
C ALA A 620 21.84 34.69 3.87
N SER A 621 20.91 34.46 2.94
CA SER A 621 19.48 34.24 3.25
C SER A 621 19.18 32.99 4.06
N VAL A 622 20.10 32.02 4.11
CA VAL A 622 19.92 30.77 4.88
C VAL A 622 20.24 30.98 6.37
N LEU A 623 21.25 31.81 6.67
CA LEU A 623 21.78 31.96 8.03
C LEU A 623 21.41 33.30 8.69
N SER A 624 21.26 34.37 7.90
CA SER A 624 21.07 35.73 8.39
C SER A 624 19.80 35.87 9.24
N GLY A 625 19.98 36.31 10.49
CA GLY A 625 18.89 36.53 11.45
C GLY A 625 18.39 35.26 12.16
N ASN A 626 18.92 34.08 11.84
CA ASN A 626 18.53 32.83 12.47
C ASN A 626 19.34 32.56 13.75
N THR A 627 18.71 31.89 14.72
CA THR A 627 19.38 31.39 15.93
C THR A 627 19.68 29.91 15.72
N LEU A 628 20.92 29.59 15.38
CA LEU A 628 21.35 28.21 15.11
C LEU A 628 22.82 28.01 15.50
N THR A 629 23.22 26.76 15.65
CA THR A 629 24.61 26.34 15.88
C THR A 629 25.18 25.69 14.62
N ILE A 630 26.35 26.13 14.16
CA ILE A 630 27.10 25.45 13.10
C ILE A 630 28.27 24.72 13.74
N LYS A 631 28.45 23.45 13.38
CA LYS A 631 29.53 22.59 13.91
C LYS A 631 30.02 21.60 12.86
N ALA A 632 31.18 21.00 13.09
CA ALA A 632 31.70 19.90 12.27
C ALA A 632 31.08 18.54 12.67
N ASP A 633 30.96 17.60 11.72
CA ASP A 633 30.32 16.28 11.91
C ASP A 633 31.21 15.21 12.60
N ALA A 634 32.53 15.41 12.68
CA ALA A 634 33.48 14.40 13.18
C ALA A 634 34.62 14.95 14.07
N TYR A 635 35.06 14.11 15.00
CA TYR A 635 36.29 14.24 15.81
C TYR A 635 37.50 13.68 15.03
N ASP A 636 37.72 14.09 13.79
CA ASP A 636 39.05 13.87 13.21
C ASP A 636 40.00 14.86 13.88
N ALA A 637 41.19 14.41 14.28
CA ALA A 637 42.09 15.23 15.09
C ALA A 637 42.83 16.27 14.22
N GLY A 638 42.43 17.54 14.31
CA GLY A 638 43.30 18.70 14.04
C GLY A 638 43.33 19.24 12.61
N LYS A 639 42.23 19.16 11.85
CA LYS A 639 42.11 19.78 10.53
C LYS A 639 41.11 20.94 10.60
N PRO A 640 41.42 22.13 10.04
CA PRO A 640 40.46 23.23 10.02
C PRO A 640 39.26 22.87 9.15
N THR A 641 38.06 23.22 9.59
CA THR A 641 36.82 23.17 8.78
C THR A 641 36.38 24.60 8.56
N ASP A 642 36.29 25.04 7.31
CA ASP A 642 35.95 26.41 6.94
C ASP A 642 34.56 26.48 6.31
N VAL A 643 33.80 27.51 6.71
CA VAL A 643 32.44 27.76 6.23
C VAL A 643 32.36 29.14 5.61
N MET A 644 31.74 29.25 4.43
CA MET A 644 31.56 30.50 3.70
C MET A 644 30.10 30.91 3.63
N VAL A 645 29.81 32.20 3.81
CA VAL A 645 28.49 32.82 3.71
C VAL A 645 28.54 33.90 2.64
N LYS A 646 27.75 33.74 1.57
CA LYS A 646 27.77 34.64 0.41
C LYS A 646 26.54 35.52 0.32
N GLY A 647 26.76 36.81 0.13
CA GLY A 647 25.76 37.74 -0.37
C GLY A 647 25.51 37.57 -1.87
N ILE A 648 24.39 38.10 -2.34
CA ILE A 648 24.09 38.27 -3.76
C ILE A 648 24.05 39.76 -4.11
N ALA A 649 23.87 40.06 -5.40
CA ALA A 649 23.84 41.42 -5.95
C ALA A 649 22.88 42.41 -5.25
N THR A 650 21.89 41.91 -4.49
CA THR A 650 20.84 42.67 -3.82
C THR A 650 20.79 42.43 -2.30
N THR A 651 21.80 41.81 -1.69
CA THR A 651 21.81 41.53 -0.25
C THR A 651 21.93 42.82 0.56
N ALA A 652 20.87 43.22 1.28
CA ALA A 652 20.93 44.40 2.13
C ALA A 652 21.50 44.12 3.53
N THR A 653 21.42 42.87 4.02
CA THR A 653 21.81 42.53 5.40
C THR A 653 22.35 41.11 5.48
N ILE A 654 23.48 40.94 6.16
CA ILE A 654 24.05 39.67 6.60
C ILE A 654 24.22 39.79 8.12
N ASN A 655 23.33 39.18 8.90
CA ASN A 655 23.39 39.26 10.35
C ASN A 655 23.59 37.88 10.96
N LEU A 656 24.82 37.58 11.38
CA LEU A 656 25.19 36.30 11.98
C LEU A 656 25.34 36.38 13.51
N SER A 657 24.91 37.48 14.15
CA SER A 657 25.07 37.69 15.60
C SER A 657 24.40 36.63 16.49
N ALA A 658 23.37 35.95 15.98
CA ALA A 658 22.66 34.88 16.68
C ALA A 658 23.11 33.47 16.25
N VAL A 659 24.05 33.37 15.30
CA VAL A 659 24.66 32.12 14.87
C VAL A 659 25.81 31.78 15.83
N THR A 660 25.75 30.60 16.44
CA THR A 660 26.81 30.08 17.29
C THR A 660 27.73 29.17 16.49
N ILE A 661 29.03 29.42 16.52
CA ILE A 661 30.04 28.53 15.93
C ILE A 661 30.58 27.63 17.04
N ASP A 662 30.34 26.33 16.93
CA ASP A 662 30.79 25.35 17.92
C ASP A 662 32.28 25.04 17.75
N GLN A 663 33.07 25.56 18.68
CA GLN A 663 34.52 25.37 18.74
C GLN A 663 34.95 24.29 19.76
N SER A 664 34.03 23.45 20.23
CA SER A 664 34.33 22.42 21.23
C SER A 664 35.11 21.22 20.68
N LEU A 665 35.16 21.06 19.36
CA LEU A 665 35.83 19.95 18.67
C LEU A 665 37.24 20.33 18.19
N THR A 666 38.11 19.34 18.02
CA THR A 666 39.49 19.57 17.53
C THR A 666 39.54 19.89 16.02
N SER A 667 38.56 19.43 15.23
CA SER A 667 38.30 19.90 13.85
C SER A 667 37.11 20.86 13.80
N ALA A 668 36.98 21.69 14.83
CA ALA A 668 35.96 22.73 14.87
C ALA A 668 36.08 23.70 13.70
N ILE A 669 34.99 24.42 13.47
CA ILE A 669 34.98 25.58 12.59
C ILE A 669 35.72 26.71 13.31
N THR A 670 36.92 27.03 12.84
CA THR A 670 37.79 28.03 13.48
C THR A 670 37.56 29.44 12.94
N ALA A 671 37.01 29.54 11.73
CA ALA A 671 36.69 30.82 11.12
C ALA A 671 35.48 30.72 10.18
N VAL A 672 34.79 31.85 9.99
CA VAL A 672 33.65 31.99 9.06
C VAL A 672 33.95 33.06 8.02
N GLY A 673 33.70 32.73 6.77
CA GLY A 673 33.93 33.62 5.64
C GLY A 673 32.64 34.33 5.35
N ILE A 674 32.68 35.65 5.25
CA ILE A 674 31.52 36.48 4.96
C ILE A 674 31.87 37.31 3.74
N ASP A 675 31.30 36.94 2.60
CA ASP A 675 31.62 37.55 1.31
C ASP A 675 30.38 38.27 0.73
N ALA A 676 30.40 39.59 0.82
CA ALA A 676 29.39 40.46 0.22
C ALA A 676 29.86 41.09 -1.11
N SER A 677 31.02 40.70 -1.65
CA SER A 677 31.63 41.35 -2.83
C SER A 677 30.78 41.24 -4.10
N ALA A 678 29.90 40.25 -4.18
CA ALA A 678 28.91 40.12 -5.25
C ALA A 678 27.86 41.25 -5.24
N ASN A 679 27.66 41.93 -4.10
CA ASN A 679 26.77 43.08 -4.02
C ASN A 679 27.43 44.34 -4.58
N THR A 680 26.96 44.75 -5.76
CA THR A 680 27.43 45.96 -6.43
C THR A 680 26.41 47.09 -6.45
N THR A 681 25.20 46.86 -5.91
CA THR A 681 24.04 47.74 -6.13
C THR A 681 23.50 48.42 -4.88
N THR A 682 23.64 47.80 -3.70
CA THR A 682 23.16 48.36 -2.43
C THR A 682 24.26 48.31 -1.37
N ALA A 683 24.21 49.23 -0.41
CA ALA A 683 24.96 49.09 0.84
C ALA A 683 24.50 47.84 1.60
N VAL A 684 25.43 47.17 2.27
CA VAL A 684 25.22 45.96 3.06
C VAL A 684 25.47 46.27 4.53
N THR A 685 24.56 45.84 5.40
CA THR A 685 24.82 45.77 6.84
C THR A 685 25.29 44.36 7.18
N ILE A 686 26.56 44.22 7.56
CA ILE A 686 27.20 42.97 7.96
C ILE A 686 27.38 42.98 9.47
N THR A 687 26.98 41.89 10.12
CA THR A 687 27.32 41.60 11.52
C THR A 687 27.86 40.18 11.56
N GLY A 688 29.13 40.04 11.93
CA GLY A 688 29.79 38.73 12.03
C GLY A 688 29.36 37.92 13.24
N THR A 689 30.15 36.91 13.54
CA THR A 689 29.93 35.93 14.60
C THR A 689 30.74 36.29 15.85
N ALA A 690 30.75 35.39 16.84
CA ALA A 690 31.67 35.48 17.98
C ALA A 690 32.97 34.67 17.76
N ALA A 691 33.09 33.95 16.64
CA ALA A 691 34.31 33.31 16.19
C ALA A 691 35.04 34.24 15.21
N ALA A 692 36.26 33.89 14.81
CA ALA A 692 37.01 34.68 13.84
C ALA A 692 36.28 34.74 12.49
N ASP A 693 36.10 35.93 11.95
CA ASP A 693 35.45 36.14 10.66
C ASP A 693 36.42 36.70 9.61
N LEU A 694 36.31 36.20 8.38
CA LEU A 694 36.93 36.81 7.20
C LEU A 694 35.85 37.57 6.43
N ILE A 695 35.80 38.87 6.62
CA ILE A 695 34.73 39.74 6.12
C ILE A 695 35.21 40.51 4.89
N THR A 696 34.47 40.38 3.79
CA THR A 696 34.62 41.20 2.58
C THR A 696 33.30 41.93 2.33
N GLY A 697 33.35 43.27 2.31
CA GLY A 697 32.24 44.14 1.95
C GLY A 697 31.84 44.04 0.47
N GLY A 698 30.72 44.67 0.13
CA GLY A 698 30.26 44.94 -1.21
C GLY A 698 30.77 46.28 -1.74
N ALA A 699 30.40 46.62 -2.98
CA ALA A 699 30.92 47.80 -3.68
C ALA A 699 30.19 49.12 -3.37
N LYS A 700 29.57 49.24 -2.19
CA LYS A 700 28.82 50.43 -1.74
C LYS A 700 29.23 50.72 -0.29
N ALA A 701 28.82 51.88 0.24
CA ALA A 701 29.16 52.27 1.60
C ALA A 701 28.46 51.37 2.63
N ASP A 702 29.17 50.36 3.09
CA ASP A 702 28.69 49.29 3.94
C ASP A 702 28.83 49.62 5.43
N VAL A 703 28.09 48.88 6.25
CA VAL A 703 28.20 48.94 7.71
C VAL A 703 28.61 47.56 8.18
N ILE A 704 29.82 47.43 8.71
CA ILE A 704 30.41 46.17 9.16
C ILE A 704 30.57 46.24 10.67
N VAL A 705 29.93 45.33 11.39
CA VAL A 705 30.19 45.05 12.80
C VAL A 705 30.90 43.71 12.84
N ALA A 706 32.20 43.72 13.15
CA ALA A 706 33.06 42.56 12.93
C ALA A 706 32.62 41.36 13.78
N GLY A 707 32.53 41.54 15.10
CA GLY A 707 32.20 40.44 15.99
C GLY A 707 32.90 40.61 17.33
N ASN A 708 33.10 39.50 18.05
CA ASN A 708 34.11 39.45 19.12
C ASN A 708 35.27 38.49 18.75
N GLY A 709 35.32 38.09 17.48
CA GLY A 709 36.32 37.15 16.96
C GLY A 709 37.60 37.88 16.60
N ALA A 710 38.67 37.14 16.30
CA ALA A 710 39.85 37.74 15.69
C ALA A 710 39.57 37.94 14.19
N ASP A 711 39.01 39.08 13.83
CA ASP A 711 38.37 39.27 12.54
C ASP A 711 39.35 39.86 11.51
N THR A 712 39.19 39.51 10.24
CA THR A 712 39.92 40.11 9.12
C THR A 712 38.93 40.76 8.18
N ILE A 713 39.01 42.08 8.02
CA ILE A 713 38.01 42.88 7.33
C ILE A 713 38.61 43.61 6.14
N VAL A 714 37.92 43.52 4.99
CA VAL A 714 38.14 44.34 3.81
C VAL A 714 36.82 45.02 3.45
N GLY A 715 36.73 46.34 3.59
CA GLY A 715 35.53 47.11 3.22
C GLY A 715 35.24 47.05 1.72
N THR A 716 36.30 47.04 0.91
CA THR A 716 36.26 47.14 -0.55
C THR A 716 35.81 48.54 -1.02
N ALA A 717 35.10 48.65 -2.14
CA ALA A 717 34.78 49.94 -2.75
C ALA A 717 33.59 50.59 -2.05
N GLY A 718 33.69 51.88 -1.75
CA GLY A 718 32.65 52.57 -0.98
C GLY A 718 33.21 52.98 0.37
N ASN A 719 32.70 54.07 0.94
CA ASN A 719 33.22 54.55 2.21
C ASN A 719 32.54 53.77 3.33
N ASP A 720 33.20 52.75 3.87
CA ASP A 720 32.58 51.80 4.78
C ASP A 720 32.68 52.27 6.24
N SER A 721 31.73 51.82 7.06
CA SER A 721 31.76 52.01 8.51
C SER A 721 32.08 50.67 9.16
N ILE A 722 33.31 50.52 9.66
CA ILE A 722 33.80 49.30 10.30
C ILE A 722 33.81 49.51 11.82
N ASP A 723 33.05 48.71 12.55
CA ASP A 723 32.96 48.75 13.99
C ASP A 723 33.59 47.50 14.62
N LEU A 724 34.72 47.71 15.29
CA LEU A 724 35.50 46.73 16.05
C LEU A 724 35.22 46.85 17.56
N THR A 725 34.07 47.43 17.94
CA THR A 725 33.79 47.68 19.36
C THR A 725 33.49 46.38 20.10
N GLU A 726 34.49 45.90 20.83
CA GLU A 726 34.39 44.72 21.69
C GLU A 726 34.39 45.10 23.18
N THR A 727 33.99 44.15 24.04
CA THR A 727 34.27 44.30 25.47
C THR A 727 35.73 43.99 25.76
N LEU A 728 36.36 44.69 26.71
CA LEU A 728 37.76 44.47 27.11
C LEU A 728 38.12 43.00 27.43
N VAL A 729 37.15 42.21 27.91
CA VAL A 729 37.32 40.78 28.25
C VAL A 729 37.35 39.90 27.01
N ASN A 730 36.67 40.31 25.95
CA ASN A 730 36.56 39.56 24.70
C ASN A 730 37.44 40.12 23.60
N SER A 731 38.20 41.20 23.87
CA SER A 731 38.85 41.92 22.79
C SER A 731 39.93 41.08 22.11
N ALA A 732 39.64 40.67 20.89
CA ALA A 732 40.50 39.86 20.05
C ALA A 732 41.51 40.75 19.29
N ILE A 733 42.21 40.18 18.31
CA ILE A 733 43.07 40.96 17.41
C ILE A 733 42.33 41.05 16.08
N ASP A 734 41.87 42.24 15.75
CA ASP A 734 41.23 42.51 14.47
C ASP A 734 42.23 43.04 13.46
N THR A 735 42.10 42.62 12.21
CA THR A 735 42.90 43.08 11.08
C THR A 735 42.01 43.79 10.08
N THR A 736 42.24 45.07 9.85
CA THR A 736 41.54 45.84 8.80
C THR A 736 42.48 46.10 7.65
N GLN A 737 42.10 45.71 6.43
CA GLN A 737 42.93 45.90 5.26
C GLN A 737 42.72 47.29 4.66
N LEU A 738 43.81 48.04 4.47
CA LEU A 738 43.83 49.35 3.83
C LEU A 738 44.51 49.25 2.46
N LEU A 739 43.71 49.20 1.40
CA LEU A 739 44.24 49.08 0.03
C LEU A 739 44.67 50.45 -0.51
N ALA A 740 45.80 50.51 -1.21
CA ALA A 740 46.43 51.76 -1.62
C ALA A 740 45.96 52.31 -2.98
N THR A 741 45.29 51.49 -3.81
CA THR A 741 45.05 51.81 -5.23
C THR A 741 43.61 51.60 -5.70
N GLY A 742 43.09 52.59 -6.46
CA GLY A 742 42.00 52.41 -7.42
C GLY A 742 40.57 52.32 -6.87
N THR A 743 39.61 52.08 -7.78
CA THR A 743 38.15 52.00 -7.54
C THR A 743 37.70 50.84 -6.63
N LEU A 744 38.63 50.20 -5.92
CA LEU A 744 38.44 48.95 -5.17
C LEU A 744 38.48 49.15 -3.65
N ASN A 745 38.93 50.31 -3.15
CA ASN A 745 38.88 50.68 -1.73
C ASN A 745 38.25 52.06 -1.59
N GLY A 746 37.24 52.24 -0.74
CA GLY A 746 36.82 53.57 -0.36
C GLY A 746 37.58 54.10 0.86
N VAL A 747 37.06 55.20 1.41
CA VAL A 747 37.57 55.81 2.63
C VAL A 747 36.84 55.21 3.82
N ASP A 748 37.43 54.18 4.42
CA ASP A 748 36.79 53.43 5.50
C ASP A 748 36.94 54.14 6.84
N THR A 749 35.86 54.17 7.60
CA THR A 749 35.82 54.71 8.96
C THR A 749 35.83 53.56 9.95
N ILE A 750 36.93 53.41 10.69
CA ILE A 750 37.08 52.40 11.73
C ILE A 750 36.74 53.00 13.11
N THR A 751 35.83 52.36 13.84
CA THR A 751 35.55 52.56 15.27
C THR A 751 35.95 51.34 16.08
N GLY A 752 36.24 51.51 17.38
CA GLY A 752 36.58 50.39 18.26
C GLY A 752 38.04 49.92 18.21
N PHE A 753 38.85 50.45 17.28
CA PHE A 753 40.27 50.08 17.11
C PHE A 753 41.07 50.22 18.43
N THR A 754 41.58 49.09 18.90
CA THR A 754 42.31 48.94 20.16
C THR A 754 43.81 48.91 19.90
N ILE A 755 44.49 49.96 20.39
CA ILE A 755 45.95 50.10 20.32
C ILE A 755 46.66 48.90 20.98
N ALA A 756 47.77 48.48 20.40
CA ALA A 756 48.61 47.33 20.76
C ALA A 756 47.93 45.96 20.60
N LYS A 757 46.78 45.90 19.92
CA LYS A 757 46.09 44.67 19.55
C LYS A 757 45.73 44.64 18.08
N ASP A 758 44.90 45.58 17.64
CA ASP A 758 44.37 45.57 16.28
C ASP A 758 45.41 46.05 15.29
N ILE A 759 45.25 45.60 14.04
CA ILE A 759 46.25 45.72 12.98
C ILE A 759 45.59 46.34 11.75
N PHE A 760 46.32 47.27 11.11
CA PHE A 760 46.08 47.70 9.76
C PHE A 760 46.95 46.88 8.82
N SER A 761 46.34 46.00 8.01
CA SER A 761 47.07 45.34 6.93
C SER A 761 47.22 46.32 5.77
N LEU A 762 48.43 46.82 5.57
CA LEU A 762 48.74 47.74 4.47
C LEU A 762 48.92 46.99 3.14
N ASP A 763 48.54 47.64 2.05
CA ASP A 763 48.81 47.16 0.69
C ASP A 763 50.29 47.40 0.33
N ILE A 764 50.96 46.34 -0.12
CA ILE A 764 52.37 46.39 -0.52
C ILE A 764 52.59 47.33 -1.70
N ALA A 765 51.58 47.58 -2.55
CA ALA A 765 51.66 48.56 -3.62
C ALA A 765 51.64 50.02 -3.10
N GLY A 766 51.20 50.24 -1.87
CA GLY A 766 51.15 51.54 -1.21
C GLY A 766 52.48 52.04 -0.66
N THR A 767 53.52 51.21 -0.67
CA THR A 767 54.85 51.55 -0.19
C THR A 767 55.92 51.22 -1.24
N THR A 768 57.00 52.00 -1.24
CA THR A 768 58.20 51.71 -2.05
C THR A 768 59.30 51.01 -1.29
N ILE A 769 59.13 50.84 0.02
CA ILE A 769 60.03 50.02 0.81
C ILE A 769 59.65 48.57 0.52
N ASN A 770 60.63 47.75 0.13
CA ASN A 770 60.44 46.32 -0.12
C ASN A 770 60.32 45.53 1.19
N THR A 771 59.46 45.98 2.11
CA THR A 771 59.08 45.21 3.28
C THR A 771 58.34 43.96 2.79
N ALA A 772 58.77 42.79 3.27
CA ALA A 772 58.20 41.53 2.81
C ALA A 772 56.72 41.43 3.23
N ALA A 773 55.86 40.89 2.37
CA ALA A 773 54.46 40.65 2.71
C ALA A 773 54.34 39.84 4.02
N GLY A 774 53.48 40.28 4.93
CA GLY A 774 53.29 39.69 6.26
C GLY A 774 54.36 40.07 7.29
N ALA A 775 55.32 40.94 6.96
CA ALA A 775 56.22 41.55 7.93
C ALA A 775 55.67 42.89 8.43
N ALA A 776 55.97 43.24 9.70
CA ALA A 776 55.58 44.50 10.29
C ALA A 776 56.12 45.69 9.49
N ALA A 777 55.29 46.72 9.32
CA ALA A 777 55.65 47.90 8.56
C ALA A 777 56.78 48.71 9.23
N VAL A 778 57.65 49.30 8.42
CA VAL A 778 58.69 50.20 8.89
C VAL A 778 58.06 51.55 9.26
N TYR A 779 57.88 51.77 10.55
CA TYR A 779 57.17 52.91 11.09
C TYR A 779 58.11 53.95 11.74
N ASP A 780 57.79 55.24 11.63
CA ASP A 780 58.42 56.32 12.40
C ASP A 780 57.47 57.50 12.67
N THR A 781 57.71 58.23 13.76
CA THR A 781 56.94 59.42 14.14
C THR A 781 57.67 60.70 13.78
N ILE A 782 56.93 61.72 13.34
CA ILE A 782 57.46 62.99 12.88
C ILE A 782 56.71 64.14 13.54
N SER A 783 57.46 65.03 14.20
CA SER A 783 56.98 66.32 14.67
C SER A 783 57.65 67.45 13.90
N VAL A 784 56.86 68.27 13.22
CA VAL A 784 57.28 69.35 12.32
C VAL A 784 56.74 70.71 12.76
N THR A 785 57.29 71.78 12.19
CA THR A 785 56.76 73.15 12.32
C THR A 785 55.86 73.48 11.13
N LEU A 786 54.67 74.02 11.38
CA LEU A 786 53.73 74.44 10.34
C LEU A 786 54.29 75.61 9.51
N LEU A 787 53.87 75.72 8.25
CA LEU A 787 54.34 76.77 7.33
C LEU A 787 53.85 78.17 7.73
N ALA A 788 54.79 79.10 7.82
CA ALA A 788 54.52 80.54 8.03
C ALA A 788 54.30 81.31 6.71
N ALA A 789 54.57 80.68 5.56
CA ALA A 789 54.37 81.20 4.21
C ALA A 789 54.00 80.03 3.28
N ALA A 790 53.15 80.28 2.27
CA ALA A 790 52.79 79.24 1.31
C ALA A 790 54.01 78.72 0.54
N GLY A 791 54.06 77.41 0.30
CA GLY A 791 55.14 76.74 -0.45
C GLY A 791 55.21 75.23 -0.16
N THR A 792 56.26 74.59 -0.66
CA THR A 792 56.55 73.17 -0.44
C THR A 792 56.73 72.84 1.03
N PHE A 793 56.11 71.75 1.49
CA PHE A 793 56.22 71.25 2.84
C PHE A 793 57.15 70.03 2.90
N THR A 794 58.29 70.16 3.56
CA THR A 794 59.24 69.06 3.71
C THR A 794 58.87 68.20 4.92
N ILE A 795 58.54 66.92 4.68
CA ILE A 795 58.46 65.92 5.73
C ILE A 795 59.90 65.66 6.21
N GLY A 796 60.19 66.05 7.45
CA GLY A 796 61.54 65.97 8.02
C GLY A 796 62.00 64.53 8.28
N THR A 797 63.09 64.40 9.04
CA THR A 797 63.51 63.10 9.59
C THR A 797 62.66 62.78 10.82
N GLY A 798 62.15 61.55 10.90
CA GLY A 798 61.42 61.07 12.06
C GLY A 798 62.30 60.82 13.28
N ALA A 799 61.67 60.55 14.41
CA ALA A 799 62.33 60.35 15.70
C ALA A 799 63.30 59.15 15.70
N GLY A 800 62.97 58.10 14.93
CA GLY A 800 63.81 56.93 14.66
C GLY A 800 64.80 57.13 13.50
N GLY A 801 64.87 58.33 12.93
CA GLY A 801 65.76 58.68 11.82
C GLY A 801 65.28 58.20 10.45
N LYS A 802 64.03 57.76 10.33
CA LYS A 802 63.44 57.39 9.03
C LYS A 802 62.96 58.63 8.28
N THR A 803 62.79 58.45 6.98
CA THR A 803 62.35 59.46 6.02
C THR A 803 61.33 58.83 5.09
N THR A 804 60.76 59.62 4.18
CA THR A 804 59.87 59.12 3.10
C THR A 804 60.53 58.02 2.24
N ALA A 805 61.87 57.93 2.19
CA ALA A 805 62.60 56.85 1.50
C ALA A 805 62.89 55.60 2.34
N THR A 806 62.59 55.59 3.64
CA THR A 806 63.04 54.52 4.55
C THR A 806 61.99 54.06 5.57
N ALA A 807 60.75 54.55 5.43
CA ALA A 807 59.59 54.14 6.22
C ALA A 807 58.43 53.77 5.28
N ASP A 808 57.71 52.72 5.66
CA ASP A 808 56.40 52.36 5.10
C ASP A 808 55.32 53.33 5.61
N VAL A 809 55.41 53.70 6.89
CA VAL A 809 54.43 54.56 7.58
C VAL A 809 55.14 55.68 8.30
N LEU A 810 54.71 56.92 8.05
CA LEU A 810 55.13 58.11 8.78
C LEU A 810 53.93 58.71 9.51
N GLU A 811 54.02 58.82 10.84
CA GLU A 811 52.98 59.43 11.67
C GLU A 811 53.31 60.89 11.98
N LEU A 812 52.47 61.82 11.53
CA LEU A 812 52.58 63.24 11.84
C LEU A 812 51.91 63.56 13.17
N THR A 813 52.69 63.74 14.23
CA THR A 813 52.17 64.05 15.58
C THR A 813 51.98 65.54 15.84
N THR A 814 52.29 66.41 14.87
CA THR A 814 52.09 67.86 14.98
C THR A 814 50.62 68.20 15.05
N THR A 815 50.22 69.05 16.00
CA THR A 815 48.88 69.64 16.03
C THR A 815 48.68 70.52 14.79
N LEU A 816 47.81 70.06 13.89
CA LEU A 816 47.48 70.75 12.65
C LEU A 816 46.63 72.00 12.91
N SER A 817 46.66 72.94 11.96
CA SER A 817 45.80 74.12 12.05
C SER A 817 44.35 73.80 11.70
N SER A 818 43.42 74.66 12.13
CA SER A 818 42.01 74.56 11.75
C SER A 818 41.70 75.09 10.35
N PHE A 819 42.72 75.42 9.55
CA PHE A 819 42.55 75.99 8.20
C PHE A 819 42.34 74.93 7.11
N GLY A 820 42.63 73.66 7.41
CA GLY A 820 42.15 72.51 6.65
C GLY A 820 41.23 71.65 7.51
N ASN A 821 40.24 71.00 6.89
CA ASN A 821 39.37 70.03 7.54
C ASN A 821 39.54 68.67 6.86
N LEU A 822 40.24 67.76 7.53
CA LEU A 822 40.65 66.48 6.97
C LEU A 822 39.47 65.56 6.61
N SER A 823 38.27 65.76 7.18
CA SER A 823 37.09 64.97 6.83
C SER A 823 36.34 65.44 5.57
N HIS A 824 36.72 66.58 4.98
CA HIS A 824 36.00 67.17 3.84
C HIS A 824 36.52 66.74 2.46
N SER A 825 37.73 66.19 2.36
CA SER A 825 38.29 65.72 1.10
C SER A 825 38.93 64.35 1.27
N SER A 826 38.84 63.52 0.23
CA SER A 826 39.53 62.24 0.11
C SER A 826 40.93 62.36 -0.49
N ASP A 827 41.39 63.59 -0.76
CA ASP A 827 42.71 63.89 -1.30
C ASP A 827 43.53 64.79 -0.34
N GLY A 828 44.76 65.09 -0.70
CA GLY A 828 45.67 65.91 0.11
C GLY A 828 45.26 67.37 0.26
N THR A 829 44.20 67.85 -0.40
CA THR A 829 43.82 69.27 -0.42
C THR A 829 43.65 69.84 0.98
N GLU A 830 42.97 69.12 1.85
CA GLU A 830 42.69 69.58 3.22
C GLU A 830 43.90 69.38 4.14
N LEU A 831 44.68 68.31 3.93
CA LEU A 831 45.93 68.09 4.64
C LEU A 831 46.92 69.22 4.39
N LEU A 832 47.14 69.60 3.12
CA LEU A 832 48.06 70.67 2.74
C LEU A 832 47.65 72.04 3.31
N LYS A 833 46.35 72.34 3.40
CA LYS A 833 45.85 73.53 4.11
C LYS A 833 46.15 73.47 5.60
N ALA A 834 45.94 72.31 6.23
CA ALA A 834 46.13 72.09 7.65
C ALA A 834 47.61 72.20 8.07
N LEU A 835 48.55 72.01 7.14
CA LEU A 835 50.00 72.19 7.32
C LEU A 835 50.45 73.67 7.36
N GLY A 836 49.57 74.62 7.08
CA GLY A 836 49.81 76.06 7.18
C GLY A 836 49.38 76.67 8.51
N THR A 837 50.02 77.77 8.94
CA THR A 837 49.63 78.52 10.15
C THR A 837 48.47 79.49 9.96
N THR A 838 48.09 79.82 8.72
CA THR A 838 46.98 80.72 8.35
C THR A 838 46.31 80.27 7.04
N ALA A 839 45.15 80.84 6.72
CA ALA A 839 44.40 80.55 5.48
C ALA A 839 45.16 80.84 4.17
N THR A 840 46.23 81.64 4.19
CA THR A 840 47.02 82.00 2.99
C THR A 840 48.42 81.37 2.97
N THR A 841 48.71 80.46 3.92
CA THR A 841 50.03 79.84 4.07
C THR A 841 49.96 78.31 3.95
N ALA A 842 48.99 77.81 3.18
CA ALA A 842 48.84 76.38 2.90
C ALA A 842 50.11 75.83 2.21
N ALA A 843 50.42 74.56 2.49
CA ALA A 843 51.41 73.84 1.70
C ALA A 843 50.91 73.72 0.25
N THR A 844 51.82 73.78 -0.72
CA THR A 844 51.48 73.53 -2.13
C THR A 844 51.64 72.06 -2.51
N ASP A 845 52.55 71.38 -1.82
CA ASP A 845 53.00 70.01 -2.11
C ASP A 845 53.84 69.48 -0.92
N LEU A 846 54.08 68.17 -0.88
CA LEU A 846 54.99 67.50 0.06
C LEU A 846 56.30 67.13 -0.62
N THR A 847 57.45 67.43 -0.01
CA THR A 847 58.73 66.89 -0.50
C THR A 847 58.79 65.39 -0.21
N VAL A 848 58.96 64.57 -1.25
CA VAL A 848 59.21 63.13 -1.15
C VAL A 848 60.66 62.80 -1.56
N ALA A 849 61.13 61.59 -1.28
CA ALA A 849 62.56 61.29 -1.44
C ALA A 849 62.98 60.96 -2.88
N ALA A 850 62.04 60.55 -3.73
CA ALA A 850 62.28 60.19 -5.13
C ALA A 850 60.99 60.30 -5.95
N THR A 851 61.13 60.36 -7.28
CA THR A 851 60.01 60.50 -8.24
C THR A 851 59.23 59.19 -8.51
N THR A 852 59.24 58.29 -7.54
CA THR A 852 58.41 57.07 -7.55
C THR A 852 58.00 56.69 -6.13
N ASN A 853 58.20 57.58 -5.14
CA ASN A 853 58.23 57.21 -3.73
C ASN A 853 56.81 57.13 -3.16
N ASN A 854 56.43 55.94 -2.71
CA ASN A 854 55.15 55.67 -2.08
C ASN A 854 55.35 55.35 -0.60
N PHE A 855 54.49 55.88 0.26
CA PHE A 855 54.45 55.60 1.70
C PHE A 855 53.08 55.99 2.27
N TYR A 856 52.77 55.54 3.48
CA TYR A 856 51.58 55.96 4.21
C TYR A 856 51.91 57.11 5.16
N LEU A 857 51.05 58.13 5.18
CA LEU A 857 51.16 59.30 6.05
C LEU A 857 49.94 59.37 6.96
N ILE A 858 50.14 59.41 8.28
CA ILE A 858 49.06 59.52 9.25
C ILE A 858 49.03 60.95 9.79
N ALA A 859 47.85 61.57 9.83
CA ALA A 859 47.63 62.91 10.39
C ALA A 859 46.40 62.95 11.30
N TYR A 860 46.35 63.90 12.24
CA TYR A 860 45.32 63.93 13.28
C TYR A 860 44.48 65.20 13.25
N GLN A 861 43.17 65.05 13.39
CA GLN A 861 42.24 66.15 13.64
C GLN A 861 40.97 65.63 14.34
N ASP A 862 40.42 66.40 15.28
CA ASP A 862 39.14 66.11 15.95
C ASP A 862 39.01 64.68 16.53
N SER A 863 40.09 64.20 17.18
CA SER A 863 40.20 62.85 17.76
C SER A 863 40.09 61.71 16.74
N LYS A 864 40.49 61.97 15.50
CA LYS A 864 40.59 60.96 14.44
C LYS A 864 42.00 60.91 13.87
N ALA A 865 42.46 59.71 13.54
CA ALA A 865 43.63 59.48 12.72
C ALA A 865 43.18 59.35 11.25
N TYR A 866 43.76 60.13 10.35
CA TYR A 866 43.53 60.09 8.92
C TYR A 866 44.77 59.45 8.27
N ILE A 867 44.58 58.32 7.63
CA ILE A 867 45.64 57.54 7.00
C ILE A 867 45.59 57.85 5.51
N TYR A 868 46.64 58.47 5.01
CA TYR A 868 46.81 58.78 3.59
C TYR A 868 47.81 57.82 2.97
N ASN A 869 47.55 57.37 1.75
CA ASN A 869 48.58 56.86 0.88
C ASN A 869 49.13 58.01 0.04
N VAL A 870 50.44 58.27 0.15
CA VAL A 870 51.14 59.26 -0.67
C VAL A 870 51.86 58.49 -1.75
N THR A 871 51.42 58.66 -3.00
CA THR A 871 52.01 58.05 -4.19
C THR A 871 52.37 59.18 -5.13
N GLU A 872 53.63 59.60 -5.13
CA GLU A 872 54.06 60.59 -6.11
C GLU A 872 54.06 59.95 -7.52
N GLY A 873 53.40 60.64 -8.45
CA GLY A 873 53.17 60.15 -9.79
C GLY A 873 54.48 60.01 -10.58
N ALA A 874 54.47 59.29 -11.71
CA ALA A 874 55.66 59.16 -12.57
C ALA A 874 56.00 60.44 -13.36
N ASP A 875 55.91 61.61 -12.72
CA ASP A 875 56.44 62.85 -13.26
C ASP A 875 57.94 63.00 -12.89
N VAL A 876 58.51 64.19 -13.05
CA VAL A 876 59.97 64.40 -12.90
C VAL A 876 60.32 65.24 -11.68
N ASP A 877 59.36 65.51 -10.79
CA ASP A 877 59.57 66.30 -9.58
C ASP A 877 59.28 65.49 -8.32
N ALA A 878 60.19 65.51 -7.34
CA ALA A 878 60.00 64.75 -6.10
C ALA A 878 59.04 65.47 -5.14
N LEU A 879 57.86 65.86 -5.64
CA LEU A 879 56.84 66.64 -4.94
C LEU A 879 55.46 65.97 -5.08
N ALA A 880 54.90 65.51 -3.97
CA ALA A 880 53.53 64.99 -3.97
C ALA A 880 52.53 66.16 -3.83
N VAL A 881 51.76 66.45 -4.88
CA VAL A 881 50.67 67.43 -4.83
C VAL A 881 49.41 66.83 -4.20
N ALA A 882 48.35 67.62 -4.03
CA ALA A 882 47.10 67.15 -3.41
C ALA A 882 46.54 65.86 -4.04
N ALA A 883 46.63 65.71 -5.36
CA ALA A 883 46.12 64.55 -6.10
C ALA A 883 46.94 63.27 -5.90
N ASP A 884 48.20 63.40 -5.49
CA ASP A 884 49.12 62.28 -5.21
C ASP A 884 48.93 61.73 -3.79
N ILE A 885 48.13 62.43 -2.98
CA ILE A 885 47.87 62.10 -1.58
C ILE A 885 46.41 61.66 -1.51
N THR A 886 46.17 60.37 -1.32
CA THR A 886 44.82 59.80 -1.25
C THR A 886 44.51 59.36 0.17
N LEU A 887 43.38 59.77 0.72
CA LEU A 887 42.89 59.29 2.01
C LEU A 887 42.40 57.85 1.83
N VAL A 888 42.91 56.91 2.64
CA VAL A 888 42.59 55.47 2.53
C VAL A 888 41.87 54.92 3.77
N GLY A 889 41.90 55.64 4.89
CA GLY A 889 41.18 55.23 6.10
C GLY A 889 41.12 56.31 7.16
N VAL A 890 40.11 56.23 8.02
CA VAL A 890 39.89 57.14 9.14
C VAL A 890 39.61 56.31 10.40
N VAL A 891 40.42 56.49 11.44
CA VAL A 891 40.26 55.80 12.72
C VAL A 891 39.72 56.76 13.75
N ASN A 892 38.55 56.45 14.31
CA ASN A 892 37.90 57.28 15.32
C ASN A 892 38.46 57.02 16.73
N ASN A 893 38.46 58.06 17.56
CA ASN A 893 38.85 58.03 18.97
C ASN A 893 40.33 57.66 19.23
N VAL A 894 41.20 57.97 18.27
CA VAL A 894 42.65 57.81 18.41
C VAL A 894 43.31 59.16 18.66
N VAL A 895 44.19 59.21 19.66
CA VAL A 895 44.98 60.42 19.98
C VAL A 895 46.31 60.40 19.20
N ALA A 896 46.82 61.58 18.85
CA ALA A 896 48.08 61.69 18.12
C ALA A 896 49.25 61.04 18.89
N GLY A 897 50.05 60.22 18.21
CA GLY A 897 51.17 59.48 18.81
C GLY A 897 50.79 58.19 19.52
N ALA A 898 49.52 57.76 19.47
CA ALA A 898 49.08 56.50 20.07
C ALA A 898 49.36 55.27 19.19
N LEU A 899 49.41 55.45 17.86
CA LEU A 899 49.76 54.36 16.96
C LEU A 899 51.26 54.10 17.04
N THR A 900 51.67 52.88 16.77
CA THR A 900 53.06 52.43 16.80
C THR A 900 53.30 51.42 15.68
N ALA A 901 54.52 50.87 15.61
CA ALA A 901 54.84 49.84 14.63
C ALA A 901 54.06 48.52 14.82
N SER A 902 53.44 48.26 15.98
CA SER A 902 52.68 47.02 16.19
C SER A 902 51.33 47.00 15.49
N GLU A 903 50.81 48.16 15.09
CA GLU A 903 49.51 48.30 14.42
C GLU A 903 49.61 48.14 12.89
N PHE A 904 50.79 47.86 12.30
CA PHE A 904 51.00 47.90 10.84
C PHE A 904 51.87 46.77 10.28
#